data_AF-A0A8J8AKG8-F1
#
_entry.id   AF-A0A8J8AKG8-F1
#
_cell.length_a   1.000
_cell.length_b   1.000
_cell.length_c   1.000
_cell.angle_alpha   90.00
_cell.angle_beta   90.00
_cell.angle_gamma   90.00
#
_symmetry.space_group_name_H-M   'P 1'
#
loop_
_entity.id
_entity.type
_entity.pdbx_description
1 polymer ?
#
loop_
_entity_poly.entity_id
_entity_poly.type
_entity_poly.pdbx_seq_one_letter_code
_entity_poly.pdbx_strand_id
1 'polypeptide(L)'
;MQSIKKVIGSIEFGILSPQEIRKMSAAEITVPDTYDDDGYPIEGGLMDKRLGVIDPGLRCETCGARYGECPGHFGHIELARPVIHVGFAKTIYRILESTCRECGRIKLTDEEIEEYMKKFEIVGDRKKAKDKLIKEIHKKARERMVCPHCGAPQFPLKFERPTIYWEIRKDEQGNEYKHRMMPTEVRDRLEKIPDKDLPLLGLHPEKSRPEWMVLTVLPVPPVTVRPSITLESGIRAEDDLTHKLVDIIRINNRLKTNIEAGAPQLIIEDLWDLLQYHVTTYINNETSGVPAAKHKSGRPLKTLAQRLKGKEGRFRGNLSGKRVNFSARTVISPDPMISINEVGVPLAIAMELTVPEKVTDFNIEKLRKMVLNGPEKYPGANYVIDPQGRRIRLMESNRETIANMLDIGWTVERHLMDGDIVLFNRQPSLHRMSIMAHRVRVMPYKTFRLNLAVCPPYNADFDGDEMNLHVPQTEEAQAEARILMEVQNHIISPRYGGPIIGGIQDHISGGYLLTREGAYFTRIEVEQMLMFAGIDVDKLPEPDKVENGIEYWSGKTIFSLLLPEDLILWYENKLGADEGKKKKILEALDRLFLEKKEEVIEEIKRNSDDGFVVIIDGKLLSGAIDKKAYGREDGKILDIIVREYGVERARQFLDQVTKLAIWVITHKGFTTAIDDEDLPEEAMDRIKEIIREAEERVKRLIEAYKAGELEPLPGKTLEETLESKIMAVLAEARDNAGKVAEQYLGMNNFAVIMAKTGARGKILNITQMAALLGQQSIRGKRLYRGYRGRVLSHFKPGDLGARARGFVINSYKSGLTPQEYFFHAMGGREGLVDTAVRTAQSGYMQRRLINALQDLKVDYDGTVRDPTGIIVQFRYGEDGVDPMKSWQGKTVDIERVIVRSLIKLRANSK
;
A
#
# COMPACT_ATOMS: atom_id res chain seq x y z
N MET A 1 -39.27 1.43 20.02
CA MET A 1 -38.52 2.70 19.87
C MET A 1 -37.15 2.37 19.29
N GLN A 2 -36.91 2.66 18.00
CA GLN A 2 -35.54 2.59 17.47
C GLN A 2 -34.71 3.65 18.20
N SER A 3 -33.70 3.22 18.95
CA SER A 3 -32.73 4.13 19.56
C SER A 3 -32.14 5.04 18.49
N ILE A 4 -32.25 6.36 18.64
CA ILE A 4 -31.63 7.32 17.73
C ILE A 4 -30.12 7.04 17.74
N LYS A 5 -29.60 6.49 16.63
CA LYS A 5 -28.16 6.22 16.49
C LYS A 5 -27.44 7.54 16.31
N LYS A 6 -26.75 8.01 17.36
CA LYS A 6 -25.88 9.17 17.29
C LYS A 6 -24.50 8.77 16.77
N VAL A 7 -23.87 9.65 16.00
CA VAL A 7 -22.46 9.52 15.56
C VAL A 7 -21.58 10.51 16.31
N ILE A 8 -20.28 10.23 16.40
CA ILE A 8 -19.31 11.12 17.06
C ILE A 8 -19.02 12.31 16.15
N GLY A 9 -19.37 13.52 16.58
CA GLY A 9 -19.08 14.76 15.83
C GLY A 9 -17.66 15.28 16.04
N SER A 10 -17.21 15.33 17.30
CA SER A 10 -15.87 15.80 17.68
C SER A 10 -15.37 15.07 18.93
N ILE A 11 -14.06 15.15 19.17
CA ILE A 11 -13.42 14.63 20.39
C ILE A 11 -12.58 15.77 20.97
N GLU A 12 -12.89 16.16 22.19
CA GLU A 12 -12.18 17.21 22.91
C GLU A 12 -11.27 16.58 23.96
N PHE A 13 -9.96 16.74 23.79
CA PHE A 13 -8.98 16.24 24.74
C PHE A 13 -8.76 17.24 25.88
N GLY A 14 -8.58 16.72 27.09
CA GLY A 14 -8.28 17.48 28.30
C GLY A 14 -7.43 16.67 29.29
N ILE A 15 -7.27 17.21 30.49
CA ILE A 15 -6.66 16.52 31.64
C ILE A 15 -7.80 16.20 32.61
N LEU A 16 -7.90 14.94 33.05
CA LEU A 16 -8.92 14.54 34.02
C LEU A 16 -8.69 15.24 35.36
N SER A 17 -9.72 15.90 35.87
CA SER A 17 -9.66 16.51 37.19
C SER A 17 -9.78 15.45 38.30
N PRO A 18 -9.21 15.69 39.49
CA PRO A 18 -9.41 14.81 40.65
C PRO A 18 -10.89 14.61 41.01
N GLN A 19 -11.73 15.63 40.80
CA GLN A 19 -13.17 15.55 41.06
C GLN A 19 -13.88 14.63 40.06
N GLU A 20 -13.53 14.72 38.79
CA GLU A 20 -14.04 13.81 37.75
C GLU A 20 -13.61 12.37 37.99
N ILE A 21 -12.34 12.14 38.36
CA ILE A 21 -11.82 10.80 38.64
C ILE A 21 -12.60 10.13 39.79
N ARG A 22 -12.93 10.87 40.85
CA ARG A 22 -13.75 10.35 41.95
C ARG A 22 -15.19 10.07 41.50
N LYS A 23 -15.80 10.98 40.72
CA LYS A 23 -17.18 10.81 40.23
C LYS A 23 -17.33 9.67 39.22
N MET A 24 -16.33 9.44 38.37
CA MET A 24 -16.35 8.35 37.38
C MET A 24 -16.04 6.98 37.99
N SER A 25 -15.53 6.96 39.22
CA SER A 25 -15.11 5.74 39.87
C SER A 25 -16.27 4.98 40.51
N ALA A 26 -16.33 3.68 40.27
CA ALA A 26 -17.30 2.79 40.89
C ALA A 26 -16.92 2.39 42.33
N ALA A 27 -15.62 2.35 42.65
CA ALA A 27 -15.11 1.93 43.96
C ALA A 27 -13.71 2.52 44.23
N GLU A 28 -13.45 2.81 45.51
CA GLU A 28 -12.11 3.08 46.02
C GLU A 28 -11.36 1.76 46.26
N ILE A 29 -10.13 1.67 45.78
CA ILE A 29 -9.30 0.45 45.88
C ILE A 29 -8.26 0.64 46.98
N THR A 30 -8.37 -0.19 48.02
CA THR A 30 -7.55 -0.08 49.24
C THR A 30 -6.71 -1.33 49.49
N VAL A 31 -7.19 -2.50 49.04
CA VAL A 31 -6.54 -3.79 49.29
C VAL A 31 -5.59 -4.12 48.12
N PRO A 32 -4.31 -4.46 48.39
CA PRO A 32 -3.35 -4.80 47.35
C PRO A 32 -3.54 -6.21 46.78
N ASP A 33 -4.27 -7.10 47.45
CA ASP A 33 -4.48 -8.48 47.01
C ASP A 33 -5.57 -8.59 45.93
N THR A 34 -5.50 -9.64 45.09
CA THR A 34 -6.40 -9.82 43.94
C THR A 34 -7.53 -10.82 44.21
N TYR A 35 -7.20 -12.00 44.70
CA TYR A 35 -8.14 -13.10 44.99
C TYR A 35 -7.90 -13.64 46.39
N ASP A 36 -8.95 -14.18 47.00
CA ASP A 36 -8.85 -14.94 48.25
C ASP A 36 -8.32 -16.36 48.00
N ASP A 37 -8.08 -17.11 49.08
CA ASP A 37 -7.58 -18.50 49.04
C ASP A 37 -8.55 -19.46 48.31
N ASP A 38 -9.85 -19.11 48.25
CA ASP A 38 -10.90 -19.85 47.56
C ASP A 38 -11.01 -19.48 46.06
N GLY A 39 -10.20 -18.52 45.58
CA GLY A 39 -10.13 -18.08 44.19
C GLY A 39 -11.22 -17.07 43.78
N TYR A 40 -11.96 -16.50 44.74
CA TYR A 40 -12.93 -15.43 44.51
C TYR A 40 -12.28 -14.04 44.59
N PRO A 41 -12.76 -13.06 43.81
CA PRO A 41 -12.25 -11.70 43.88
C PRO A 41 -12.57 -11.03 45.23
N ILE A 42 -11.58 -10.36 45.81
CA ILE A 42 -11.71 -9.67 47.11
C ILE A 42 -12.42 -8.31 46.93
N GLU A 43 -13.35 -7.99 47.83
CA GLU A 43 -13.99 -6.66 47.90
C GLU A 43 -12.99 -5.56 48.28
N GLY A 44 -13.01 -4.44 47.56
CA GLY A 44 -12.03 -3.35 47.74
C GLY A 44 -10.62 -3.66 47.21
N GLY A 45 -10.43 -4.83 46.59
CA GLY A 45 -9.21 -5.23 45.91
C GLY A 45 -9.17 -4.87 44.42
N LEU A 46 -8.07 -5.20 43.74
CA LEU A 46 -7.87 -4.83 42.33
C LEU A 46 -8.75 -5.60 41.32
N MET A 47 -9.40 -6.68 41.77
CA MET A 47 -10.31 -7.51 40.98
C MET A 47 -11.77 -7.40 41.45
N ASP A 48 -12.10 -6.36 42.23
CA ASP A 48 -13.45 -6.09 42.73
C ASP A 48 -14.51 -6.16 41.61
N LYS A 49 -15.61 -6.88 41.85
CA LYS A 49 -16.69 -7.14 40.89
C LYS A 49 -17.37 -5.86 40.40
N ARG A 50 -17.27 -4.76 41.16
CA ARG A 50 -17.76 -3.43 40.76
C ARG A 50 -16.95 -2.82 39.61
N LEU A 51 -15.68 -3.20 39.44
CA LEU A 51 -14.82 -2.75 38.34
C LEU A 51 -15.04 -3.51 37.02
N GLY A 52 -15.81 -4.60 37.06
CA GLY A 52 -16.13 -5.44 35.91
C GLY A 52 -15.80 -6.90 36.15
N VAL A 53 -16.19 -7.75 35.19
CA VAL A 53 -16.10 -9.21 35.34
C VAL A 53 -15.44 -9.83 34.12
N ILE A 54 -14.55 -10.79 34.37
CA ILE A 54 -13.85 -11.60 33.35
C ILE A 54 -14.21 -13.09 33.40
N ASP A 55 -14.72 -13.59 34.53
CA ASP A 55 -15.12 -14.99 34.65
C ASP A 55 -16.57 -15.19 34.16
N PRO A 56 -16.86 -16.19 33.30
CA PRO A 56 -18.19 -16.39 32.69
C PRO A 56 -19.34 -16.62 33.68
N GLY A 57 -19.05 -17.11 34.89
CA GLY A 57 -20.04 -17.42 35.93
C GLY A 57 -20.44 -16.22 36.80
N LEU A 58 -19.72 -15.11 36.71
CA LEU A 58 -19.92 -13.94 37.55
C LEU A 58 -20.74 -12.85 36.83
N ARG A 59 -21.40 -12.00 37.61
CA ARG A 59 -22.10 -10.80 37.12
C ARG A 59 -21.48 -9.56 37.75
N CYS A 60 -21.41 -8.48 36.98
CA CYS A 60 -20.89 -7.22 37.48
C CYS A 60 -21.90 -6.58 38.44
N GLU A 61 -21.44 -6.14 39.61
CA GLU A 61 -22.31 -5.50 40.61
C GLU A 61 -22.74 -4.09 40.20
N THR A 62 -21.96 -3.41 39.34
CA THR A 62 -22.24 -2.05 38.89
C THR A 62 -23.27 -2.00 37.76
N CYS A 63 -23.18 -2.90 36.77
CA CYS A 63 -24.06 -2.88 35.60
C CYS A 63 -24.95 -4.12 35.42
N GLY A 64 -24.76 -5.18 36.22
CA GLY A 64 -25.50 -6.44 36.11
C GLY A 64 -25.17 -7.31 34.89
N ALA A 65 -24.34 -6.80 33.96
CA ALA A 65 -23.98 -7.49 32.72
C ALA A 65 -23.06 -8.69 32.98
N ARG A 66 -23.11 -9.66 32.06
CA ARG A 66 -22.25 -10.85 32.06
C ARG A 66 -20.94 -10.58 31.33
N TYR A 67 -20.04 -11.56 31.38
CA TYR A 67 -18.84 -11.61 30.54
C TYR A 67 -19.17 -11.39 29.06
N GLY A 68 -18.46 -10.49 28.39
CA GLY A 68 -18.64 -10.13 26.98
C GLY A 68 -19.55 -8.93 26.72
N GLU A 69 -20.51 -8.66 27.60
CA GLU A 69 -21.42 -7.50 27.51
C GLU A 69 -20.97 -6.33 28.41
N CYS A 70 -20.32 -6.65 29.54
CA CYS A 70 -19.84 -5.64 30.49
C CYS A 70 -18.73 -4.77 29.86
N PRO A 71 -18.88 -3.44 29.81
CA PRO A 71 -17.84 -2.54 29.29
C PRO A 71 -16.64 -2.40 30.25
N GLY A 72 -16.85 -2.71 31.54
CA GLY A 72 -15.91 -2.44 32.63
C GLY A 72 -16.09 -1.03 33.21
N HIS A 73 -15.69 -0.86 34.48
CA HIS A 73 -15.88 0.37 35.23
C HIS A 73 -14.56 0.78 35.92
N PHE A 74 -14.30 2.09 35.97
CA PHE A 74 -13.07 2.60 36.55
C PHE A 74 -13.12 2.57 38.08
N GLY A 75 -11.96 2.32 38.70
CA GLY A 75 -11.73 2.52 40.12
C GLY A 75 -10.91 3.77 40.37
N HIS A 76 -10.65 4.10 41.62
CA HIS A 76 -9.67 5.12 41.98
C HIS A 76 -8.87 4.72 43.23
N ILE A 77 -7.68 5.29 43.34
CA ILE A 77 -6.82 5.22 44.52
C ILE A 77 -6.59 6.65 45.00
N GLU A 78 -6.92 6.94 46.25
CA GLU A 78 -6.59 8.20 46.89
C GLU A 78 -5.10 8.19 47.30
N LEU A 79 -4.29 9.05 46.69
CA LEU A 79 -2.86 9.09 46.99
C LEU A 79 -2.62 9.82 48.32
N ALA A 80 -1.83 9.22 49.21
CA ALA A 80 -1.52 9.79 50.52
C ALA A 80 -0.78 11.13 50.42
N ARG A 81 -0.01 11.33 49.34
CA ARG A 81 0.66 12.59 48.97
C ARG A 81 0.60 12.82 47.47
N PRO A 82 0.63 14.08 47.00
CA PRO A 82 0.58 14.38 45.57
C PRO A 82 1.82 13.85 44.82
N VAL A 83 1.62 13.41 43.58
CA VAL A 83 2.66 12.81 42.74
C VAL A 83 2.74 13.54 41.40
N ILE A 84 3.94 13.89 40.95
CA ILE A 84 4.12 14.61 39.69
C ILE A 84 3.93 13.65 38.52
N HIS A 85 3.03 13.99 37.58
CA HIS A 85 2.85 13.18 36.38
C HIS A 85 4.05 13.35 35.43
N VAL A 86 4.83 12.27 35.23
CA VAL A 86 6.07 12.30 34.43
C VAL A 86 5.88 12.85 33.00
N GLY A 87 4.71 12.62 32.40
CA GLY A 87 4.39 13.12 31.06
C GLY A 87 4.31 14.65 30.97
N PHE A 88 4.02 15.33 32.08
CA PHE A 88 3.90 16.78 32.15
C PHE A 88 5.10 17.45 32.82
N ALA A 89 6.11 16.70 33.27
CA ALA A 89 7.22 17.24 34.07
C ALA A 89 7.94 18.43 33.40
N LYS A 90 8.18 18.36 32.08
CA LYS A 90 8.76 19.47 31.31
C LYS A 90 7.81 20.67 31.16
N THR A 91 6.52 20.42 31.07
CA THR A 91 5.50 21.47 30.96
C THR A 91 5.34 22.20 32.29
N ILE A 92 5.30 21.47 33.41
CA ILE A 92 5.31 22.02 34.77
C ILE A 92 6.54 22.90 34.96
N TYR A 93 7.74 22.42 34.56
CA TYR A 93 8.97 23.22 34.64
C TYR A 93 8.83 24.56 33.89
N ARG A 94 8.30 24.50 32.66
CA ARG A 94 8.07 25.68 31.80
C ARG A 94 7.11 26.68 32.46
N ILE A 95 6.04 26.18 33.09
CA ILE A 95 5.05 27.01 33.77
C ILE A 95 5.69 27.68 34.98
N LEU A 96 6.34 26.91 35.86
CA LEU A 96 7.01 27.40 37.06
C LEU A 96 8.07 28.46 36.76
N GLU A 97 8.82 28.33 35.66
CA GLU A 97 9.80 29.36 35.24
C GLU A 97 9.16 30.64 34.68
N SER A 98 7.92 30.56 34.19
CA SER A 98 7.23 31.67 33.52
C SER A 98 6.29 32.49 34.40
N THR A 99 5.80 31.90 35.50
CA THR A 99 4.87 32.53 36.43
C THR A 99 5.57 33.02 37.69
N CYS A 100 4.99 34.03 38.35
CA CYS A 100 5.48 34.50 39.64
C CYS A 100 5.11 33.52 40.77
N ARG A 101 6.05 33.22 41.66
CA ARG A 101 5.85 32.37 42.84
C ARG A 101 4.73 32.83 43.79
N GLU A 102 4.57 34.14 43.95
CA GLU A 102 3.66 34.72 44.94
C GLU A 102 2.30 35.06 44.36
N CYS A 103 2.26 35.88 43.30
CA CYS A 103 0.99 36.32 42.71
C CYS A 103 0.42 35.38 41.65
N GLY A 104 1.16 34.36 41.19
CA GLY A 104 0.70 33.41 40.16
C GLY A 104 0.55 33.99 38.75
N ARG A 105 0.67 35.31 38.58
CA ARG A 105 0.59 35.97 37.26
C ARG A 105 1.79 35.61 36.39
N ILE A 106 1.58 35.65 35.08
CA ILE A 106 2.67 35.55 34.11
C ILE A 106 3.60 36.76 34.23
N LYS A 107 4.92 36.57 34.06
CA LYS A 107 5.92 37.65 34.23
C LYS A 107 5.97 38.64 33.05
N LEU A 108 4.82 39.01 32.48
CA LEU A 108 4.69 40.00 31.41
C LEU A 108 4.06 41.30 31.93
N THR A 109 4.23 42.41 31.22
CA THR A 109 3.46 43.63 31.49
C THR A 109 2.06 43.50 30.88
N ASP A 110 1.09 44.28 31.36
CA ASP A 110 -0.28 44.21 30.82
C ASP A 110 -0.34 44.61 29.33
N GLU A 111 0.51 45.55 28.89
CA GLU A 111 0.66 45.92 27.47
C GLU A 111 1.12 44.73 26.60
N GLU A 112 2.11 43.97 27.08
CA GLU A 112 2.61 42.79 26.38
C GLU A 112 1.56 41.68 26.31
N ILE A 113 0.78 41.52 27.39
CA ILE A 113 -0.30 40.53 27.46
C ILE A 113 -1.35 40.83 26.37
N GLU A 114 -1.79 42.07 26.24
CA GLU A 114 -2.75 42.46 25.20
C GLU A 114 -2.21 42.24 23.78
N GLU A 115 -0.94 42.58 23.54
CA GLU A 115 -0.30 42.38 22.24
C GLU A 115 -0.21 40.89 21.87
N TYR A 116 0.19 40.04 22.83
CA TYR A 116 0.28 38.60 22.60
C TYR A 116 -1.09 37.95 22.42
N MET A 117 -2.12 38.40 23.12
CA MET A 117 -3.49 37.91 22.93
C MET A 117 -4.01 38.17 21.50
N LYS A 118 -3.81 39.38 20.96
CA LYS A 118 -4.14 39.69 19.55
C LYS A 118 -3.38 38.79 18.57
N LYS A 119 -2.12 38.49 18.85
CA LYS A 119 -1.32 37.56 18.03
C LYS A 119 -1.86 36.12 18.10
N PHE A 120 -2.37 35.67 19.25
CA PHE A 120 -2.96 34.34 19.38
C PHE A 120 -4.23 34.16 18.53
N GLU A 121 -5.05 35.21 18.42
CA GLU A 121 -6.26 35.21 17.58
C GLU A 121 -5.92 35.09 16.09
N ILE A 122 -4.96 35.88 15.60
CA ILE A 122 -4.52 35.86 14.19
C ILE A 122 -3.93 34.48 13.81
N VAL A 123 -3.18 33.87 14.71
CA VAL A 123 -2.55 32.56 14.45
C VAL A 123 -3.61 31.44 14.33
N GLY A 124 -4.79 31.61 14.92
CA GLY A 124 -5.91 30.68 14.82
C GLY A 124 -5.51 29.25 15.18
N ASP A 125 -5.94 28.25 14.41
CA ASP A 125 -5.74 26.83 14.74
C ASP A 125 -4.36 26.24 14.36
N ARG A 126 -3.42 27.08 13.92
CA ARG A 126 -2.09 26.63 13.50
C ARG A 126 -1.21 26.26 14.72
N LYS A 127 -1.28 25.00 15.16
CA LYS A 127 -0.54 24.46 16.33
C LYS A 127 0.95 24.83 16.36
N LYS A 128 1.69 24.64 15.26
CA LYS A 128 3.14 24.94 15.19
C LYS A 128 3.45 26.43 15.41
N ALA A 129 2.59 27.31 14.90
CA ALA A 129 2.76 28.75 15.07
C ALA A 129 2.43 29.16 16.51
N LYS A 130 1.38 28.58 17.12
CA LYS A 130 1.07 28.73 18.56
C LYS A 130 2.23 28.27 19.43
N ASP A 131 2.82 27.10 19.15
CA ASP A 131 3.98 26.59 19.91
C ASP A 131 5.21 27.51 19.83
N LYS A 132 5.43 28.15 18.67
CA LYS A 132 6.52 29.12 18.51
C LYS A 132 6.28 30.35 19.38
N LEU A 133 5.05 30.86 19.42
CA LEU A 133 4.65 32.01 20.24
C LEU A 133 4.77 31.69 21.74
N ILE A 134 4.29 30.53 22.18
CA ILE A 134 4.41 30.09 23.59
C ILE A 134 5.88 29.98 24.02
N LYS A 135 6.77 29.50 23.14
CA LYS A 135 8.22 29.43 23.44
C LYS A 135 8.86 30.81 23.54
N GLU A 136 8.41 31.76 22.72
CA GLU A 136 8.85 33.16 22.79
C GLU A 136 8.44 33.82 24.10
N ILE A 137 7.15 33.68 24.48
CA ILE A 137 6.60 34.15 25.76
C ILE A 137 7.39 33.55 26.93
N HIS A 138 7.63 32.24 26.91
CA HIS A 138 8.41 31.56 27.93
C HIS A 138 9.84 32.12 28.05
N LYS A 139 10.52 32.38 26.92
CA LYS A 139 11.89 32.92 26.94
C LYS A 139 11.92 34.31 27.59
N LYS A 140 11.00 35.20 27.20
CA LYS A 140 10.90 36.55 27.79
C LYS A 140 10.56 36.50 29.28
N ALA A 141 9.59 35.67 29.67
CA ALA A 141 9.17 35.53 31.05
C ALA A 141 10.30 34.96 31.93
N ARG A 142 11.07 33.99 31.42
CA ARG A 142 12.18 33.34 32.15
C ARG A 142 13.30 34.31 32.50
N GLU A 143 13.63 35.26 31.63
CA GLU A 143 14.72 36.23 31.84
C GLU A 143 14.39 37.27 32.94
N ARG A 144 13.11 37.47 33.26
CA ARG A 144 12.67 38.41 34.30
C ARG A 144 12.78 37.81 35.70
N MET A 145 13.64 38.40 36.52
CA MET A 145 13.88 38.02 37.93
C MET A 145 13.08 38.84 38.94
N VAL A 146 12.37 39.87 38.51
CA VAL A 146 11.46 40.67 39.35
C VAL A 146 10.07 40.64 38.70
N CYS A 147 9.04 40.37 39.50
CA CYS A 147 7.67 40.29 39.00
C CYS A 147 7.11 41.69 38.68
N PRO A 148 6.59 41.93 37.44
CA PRO A 148 5.99 43.23 37.09
C PRO A 148 4.74 43.60 37.90
N HIS A 149 3.99 42.61 38.40
CA HIS A 149 2.73 42.85 39.11
C HIS A 149 2.87 43.06 40.63
N CYS A 150 3.66 42.23 41.33
CA CYS A 150 3.76 42.27 42.80
C CYS A 150 5.16 42.62 43.33
N GLY A 151 6.14 42.89 42.46
CA GLY A 151 7.50 43.25 42.86
C GLY A 151 8.33 42.11 43.50
N ALA A 152 7.77 40.91 43.65
CA ALA A 152 8.44 39.80 44.33
C ALA A 152 9.70 39.31 43.56
N PRO A 153 10.84 39.11 44.26
CA PRO A 153 12.05 38.54 43.67
C PRO A 153 11.82 37.07 43.30
N GLN A 154 12.28 36.69 42.10
CA GLN A 154 12.20 35.33 41.61
C GLN A 154 13.55 34.62 41.76
N PHE A 155 13.49 33.32 42.01
CA PHE A 155 14.67 32.48 42.16
C PHE A 155 14.89 31.64 40.90
N PRO A 156 16.15 31.42 40.49
CA PRO A 156 16.46 30.52 39.38
C PRO A 156 16.02 29.09 39.71
N LEU A 157 15.38 28.44 38.73
CA LEU A 157 14.94 27.05 38.83
C LEU A 157 15.90 26.14 38.07
N LYS A 158 16.17 24.96 38.64
CA LYS A 158 16.91 23.88 37.98
C LYS A 158 16.07 22.60 37.97
N PHE A 159 15.86 22.04 36.79
CA PHE A 159 15.14 20.78 36.61
C PHE A 159 16.11 19.61 36.48
N GLU A 160 15.97 18.63 37.38
CA GLU A 160 16.68 17.36 37.33
C GLU A 160 15.74 16.26 36.88
N ARG A 161 16.07 15.64 35.74
CA ARG A 161 15.23 14.60 35.14
C ARG A 161 15.26 13.36 36.04
N PRO A 162 14.11 12.72 36.31
CA PRO A 162 12.87 12.80 35.54
C PRO A 162 11.78 13.72 36.13
N THR A 163 11.77 13.97 37.45
CA THR A 163 10.64 14.63 38.15
C THR A 163 11.07 15.52 39.31
N ILE A 164 12.36 15.84 39.46
CA ILE A 164 12.88 16.63 40.60
C ILE A 164 13.10 18.08 40.17
N TYR A 165 12.64 19.02 41.02
CA TYR A 165 12.78 20.46 40.80
C TYR A 165 13.55 21.09 41.95
N TRP A 166 14.51 21.94 41.60
CA TRP A 166 15.36 22.65 42.54
C TRP A 166 15.18 24.16 42.38
N GLU A 167 15.10 24.86 43.50
CA GLU A 167 15.09 26.32 43.57
C GLU A 167 16.44 26.79 44.12
N ILE A 168 17.15 27.66 43.40
CA ILE A 168 18.42 28.21 43.86
C ILE A 168 18.12 29.45 44.70
N ARG A 169 18.13 29.28 46.02
CA ARG A 169 17.89 30.36 46.98
C ARG A 169 19.22 30.88 47.52
N LYS A 170 19.21 32.15 47.93
CA LYS A 170 20.33 32.77 48.65
C LYS A 170 19.99 32.84 50.13
N ASP A 171 20.92 32.41 50.96
CA ASP A 171 20.82 32.53 52.41
C ASP A 171 21.08 33.99 52.85
N GLU A 172 20.84 34.32 54.12
CA GLU A 172 21.07 35.66 54.69
C GLU A 172 22.53 36.13 54.54
N GLN A 173 23.47 35.18 54.39
CA GLN A 173 24.90 35.40 54.17
C GLN A 173 25.29 35.47 52.67
N GLY A 174 24.32 35.40 51.77
CA GLY A 174 24.52 35.47 50.31
C GLY A 174 24.92 34.14 49.64
N ASN A 175 25.04 33.04 50.40
CA ASN A 175 25.39 31.71 49.87
C ASN A 175 24.22 31.08 49.11
N GLU A 176 24.48 30.52 47.93
CA GLU A 176 23.47 29.82 47.13
C GLU A 176 23.30 28.37 47.61
N TYR A 177 22.08 28.00 48.02
CA TYR A 177 21.71 26.62 48.32
C TYR A 177 20.56 26.15 47.43
N LYS A 178 20.49 24.83 47.22
CA LYS A 178 19.44 24.21 46.40
C LYS A 178 18.31 23.74 47.30
N HIS A 179 17.17 24.44 47.25
CA HIS A 179 15.95 24.03 47.90
C HIS A 179 15.21 23.01 47.01
N ARG A 180 14.98 21.79 47.52
CA ARG A 180 14.20 20.78 46.81
C ARG A 180 12.73 21.17 46.86
N MET A 181 12.04 21.21 45.72
CA MET A 181 10.59 21.40 45.72
C MET A 181 9.88 20.07 45.86
N MET A 182 9.00 19.99 46.84
CA MET A 182 8.09 18.87 46.99
C MET A 182 6.88 19.04 46.07
N PRO A 183 6.25 17.94 45.59
CA PRO A 183 5.06 18.03 44.74
C PRO A 183 3.89 18.83 45.34
N THR A 184 3.76 18.88 46.66
CA THR A 184 2.81 19.75 47.37
C THR A 184 3.07 21.21 47.06
N GLU A 185 4.30 21.69 47.26
CA GLU A 185 4.69 23.08 47.01
C GLU A 185 4.50 23.46 45.53
N VAL A 186 4.80 22.54 44.62
CA VAL A 186 4.58 22.73 43.19
C VAL A 186 3.09 22.93 42.92
N ARG A 187 2.23 22.05 43.45
CA ARG A 187 0.79 22.14 43.25
C ARG A 187 0.19 23.43 43.80
N ASP A 188 0.52 23.80 45.04
CA ASP A 188 0.00 25.01 45.68
C ASP A 188 0.37 26.28 44.90
N ARG A 189 1.52 26.29 44.22
CA ARG A 189 1.92 27.39 43.33
C ARG A 189 1.13 27.41 42.03
N LEU A 190 0.87 26.24 41.44
CA LEU A 190 0.10 26.14 40.20
C LEU A 190 -1.37 26.55 40.40
N GLU A 191 -1.95 26.27 41.57
CA GLU A 191 -3.33 26.66 41.91
C GLU A 191 -3.53 28.18 41.97
N LYS A 192 -2.48 28.96 42.28
CA LYS A 192 -2.53 30.44 42.33
C LYS A 192 -2.66 31.08 40.95
N ILE A 193 -2.43 30.35 39.86
CA ILE A 193 -2.45 30.91 38.50
C ILE A 193 -3.91 31.23 38.11
N PRO A 194 -4.23 32.48 37.75
CA PRO A 194 -5.59 32.85 37.36
C PRO A 194 -5.94 32.33 35.96
N ASP A 195 -7.22 32.07 35.73
CA ASP A 195 -7.74 31.54 34.46
C ASP A 195 -7.39 32.41 33.25
N LYS A 196 -7.27 33.73 33.45
CA LYS A 196 -6.93 34.71 32.41
C LYS A 196 -5.54 34.50 31.81
N ASP A 197 -4.60 33.95 32.59
CA ASP A 197 -3.21 33.77 32.16
C ASP A 197 -2.95 32.38 31.53
N LEU A 198 -3.88 31.43 31.70
CA LEU A 198 -3.75 30.06 31.18
C LEU A 198 -3.60 29.97 29.65
N PRO A 199 -4.36 30.73 28.83
CA PRO A 199 -4.22 30.70 27.38
C PRO A 199 -2.80 31.05 26.91
N LEU A 200 -2.13 32.02 27.56
CA LEU A 200 -0.76 32.44 27.26
C LEU A 200 0.27 31.33 27.55
N LEU A 201 -0.02 30.46 28.52
CA LEU A 201 0.80 29.31 28.89
C LEU A 201 0.53 28.07 28.01
N GLY A 202 -0.50 28.15 27.16
CA GLY A 202 -0.98 27.04 26.32
C GLY A 202 -1.89 26.07 27.06
N LEU A 203 -2.62 26.53 28.08
CA LEU A 203 -3.58 25.76 28.86
C LEU A 203 -5.00 26.32 28.72
N HIS A 204 -5.99 25.52 29.08
CA HIS A 204 -7.40 25.89 29.04
C HIS A 204 -7.98 25.94 30.46
N PRO A 205 -8.78 26.97 30.81
CA PRO A 205 -9.33 27.11 32.15
C PRO A 205 -10.22 25.94 32.58
N GLU A 206 -11.08 25.45 31.69
CA GLU A 206 -12.00 24.36 32.05
C GLU A 206 -11.44 22.95 31.81
N LYS A 207 -10.54 22.78 30.82
CA LYS A 207 -10.18 21.44 30.31
C LYS A 207 -8.81 20.95 30.77
N SER A 208 -7.92 21.85 31.19
CA SER A 208 -6.52 21.50 31.47
C SER A 208 -5.87 22.44 32.49
N ARG A 209 -6.50 22.58 33.66
CA ARG A 209 -5.92 23.33 34.79
C ARG A 209 -4.53 22.80 35.17
N PRO A 210 -3.56 23.67 35.47
CA PRO A 210 -2.17 23.27 35.69
C PRO A 210 -1.98 22.38 36.93
N GLU A 211 -2.75 22.60 37.99
CA GLU A 211 -2.70 21.82 39.22
C GLU A 211 -3.05 20.34 39.02
N TRP A 212 -3.85 19.99 38.00
CA TRP A 212 -4.20 18.60 37.68
C TRP A 212 -3.02 17.81 37.09
N MET A 213 -1.95 18.47 36.68
CA MET A 213 -0.70 17.80 36.28
C MET A 213 0.02 17.15 37.47
N VAL A 214 -0.33 17.53 38.70
CA VAL A 214 0.10 16.89 39.93
C VAL A 214 -1.04 16.00 40.43
N LEU A 215 -0.84 14.69 40.31
CA LEU A 215 -1.84 13.68 40.62
C LEU A 215 -2.08 13.64 42.13
N THR A 216 -3.35 13.77 42.51
CA THR A 216 -3.84 13.53 43.87
C THR A 216 -4.66 12.25 43.95
N VAL A 217 -5.33 11.90 42.85
CA VAL A 217 -6.11 10.68 42.70
C VAL A 217 -5.60 9.95 41.46
N LEU A 218 -5.37 8.65 41.58
CA LEU A 218 -4.94 7.81 40.46
C LEU A 218 -6.15 6.96 39.98
N PRO A 219 -6.58 7.08 38.72
CA PRO A 219 -7.64 6.23 38.18
C PRO A 219 -7.13 4.81 37.98
N VAL A 220 -7.90 3.83 38.45
CA VAL A 220 -7.62 2.39 38.27
C VAL A 220 -8.36 1.89 37.04
N PRO A 221 -7.66 1.31 36.05
CA PRO A 221 -8.32 0.78 34.86
C PRO A 221 -9.21 -0.43 35.20
N PRO A 222 -10.34 -0.60 34.48
CA PRO A 222 -11.26 -1.72 34.66
C PRO A 222 -10.59 -3.09 34.53
N VAL A 223 -11.23 -4.11 35.10
CA VAL A 223 -10.76 -5.51 35.01
C VAL A 223 -10.74 -6.00 33.55
N THR A 224 -11.67 -5.53 32.72
CA THR A 224 -11.75 -5.87 31.28
C THR A 224 -10.51 -5.43 30.49
N VAL A 225 -9.76 -4.43 30.97
CA VAL A 225 -8.51 -3.95 30.36
C VAL A 225 -7.27 -4.71 30.88
N ARG A 226 -7.41 -5.40 32.02
CA ARG A 226 -6.36 -6.15 32.73
C ARG A 226 -6.75 -7.63 32.88
N PRO A 227 -6.95 -8.37 31.78
CA PRO A 227 -7.34 -9.77 31.87
C PRO A 227 -6.21 -10.61 32.49
N SER A 228 -6.55 -11.51 33.40
CA SER A 228 -5.64 -12.57 33.85
C SER A 228 -5.58 -13.68 32.80
N ILE A 229 -4.42 -14.33 32.69
CA ILE A 229 -4.22 -15.48 31.78
C ILE A 229 -4.09 -16.72 32.64
N THR A 230 -4.99 -17.68 32.48
CA THR A 230 -4.84 -19.01 33.08
C THR A 230 -3.86 -19.82 32.23
N LEU A 231 -2.73 -20.20 32.82
CA LEU A 231 -1.79 -21.13 32.19
C LEU A 231 -2.38 -22.56 32.16
N GLU A 232 -1.86 -23.42 31.29
CA GLU A 232 -2.27 -24.83 31.20
C GLU A 232 -2.12 -25.59 32.53
N SER A 233 -1.19 -25.14 33.39
CA SER A 233 -0.98 -25.67 34.75
C SER A 233 -2.08 -25.28 35.75
N GLY A 234 -3.09 -24.52 35.34
CA GLY A 234 -4.15 -24.00 36.21
C GLY A 234 -3.75 -22.76 37.02
N ILE A 235 -2.48 -22.34 36.97
CA ILE A 235 -2.00 -21.13 37.65
C ILE A 235 -2.46 -19.88 36.89
N ARG A 236 -3.06 -18.92 37.61
CA ARG A 236 -3.40 -17.60 37.06
C ARG A 236 -2.16 -16.72 36.98
N ALA A 237 -1.78 -16.34 35.77
CA ALA A 237 -0.78 -15.31 35.53
C ALA A 237 -1.47 -13.94 35.45
N GLU A 238 -1.16 -13.08 36.41
CA GLU A 238 -1.71 -11.73 36.49
C GLU A 238 -1.15 -10.80 35.41
N ASP A 239 -1.95 -9.79 35.07
CA ASP A 239 -1.58 -8.76 34.11
C ASP A 239 -0.45 -7.85 34.64
N ASP A 240 0.45 -7.42 33.76
CA ASP A 240 1.57 -6.53 34.11
C ASP A 240 1.10 -5.20 34.76
N LEU A 241 -0.07 -4.64 34.40
CA LEU A 241 -0.60 -3.45 35.09
C LEU A 241 -1.12 -3.78 36.48
N THR A 242 -1.79 -4.93 36.64
CA THR A 242 -2.28 -5.38 37.95
C THR A 242 -1.11 -5.46 38.91
N HIS A 243 -0.03 -6.18 38.54
CA HIS A 243 1.17 -6.29 39.38
C HIS A 243 1.74 -4.92 39.79
N LYS A 244 1.72 -3.93 38.89
CA LYS A 244 2.25 -2.61 39.22
C LYS A 244 1.32 -1.79 40.12
N LEU A 245 0.00 -1.93 39.96
CA LEU A 245 -0.98 -1.31 40.84
C LEU A 245 -0.91 -1.87 42.26
N VAL A 246 -0.65 -3.18 42.41
CA VAL A 246 -0.39 -3.82 43.72
C VAL A 246 0.76 -3.11 44.44
N ASP A 247 1.87 -2.89 43.74
CA ASP A 247 3.02 -2.19 44.32
C ASP A 247 2.68 -0.75 44.73
N ILE A 248 1.90 -0.02 43.92
CA ILE A 248 1.45 1.35 44.21
C ILE A 248 0.58 1.38 45.47
N ILE A 249 -0.39 0.48 45.60
CA ILE A 249 -1.27 0.43 46.77
C ILE A 249 -0.47 0.11 48.03
N ARG A 250 0.46 -0.86 47.95
CA ARG A 250 1.31 -1.25 49.07
C ARG A 250 2.15 -0.09 49.60
N ILE A 251 2.80 0.65 48.70
CA ILE A 251 3.61 1.82 49.11
C ILE A 251 2.73 2.99 49.59
N ASN A 252 1.56 3.20 48.97
CA ASN A 252 0.63 4.26 49.36
C ASN A 252 0.07 4.04 50.77
N ASN A 253 -0.36 2.81 51.08
CA ASN A 253 -0.85 2.44 52.41
C ASN A 253 0.27 2.58 53.46
N ARG A 254 1.48 2.10 53.13
CA ARG A 254 2.65 2.24 54.01
C ARG A 254 2.98 3.72 54.27
N LEU A 255 2.93 4.57 53.26
CA LEU A 255 3.15 6.01 53.40
C LEU A 255 2.08 6.63 54.31
N LYS A 256 0.81 6.31 54.11
CA LYS A 256 -0.31 6.81 54.92
C LYS A 256 -0.15 6.43 56.41
N THR A 257 0.09 5.16 56.71
CA THR A 257 0.27 4.70 58.10
C THR A 257 1.48 5.33 58.79
N ASN A 258 2.60 5.54 58.08
CA ASN A 258 3.78 6.19 58.67
C ASN A 258 3.57 7.69 58.92
N ILE A 259 2.80 8.37 58.08
CA ILE A 259 2.42 9.78 58.31
C ILE A 259 1.52 9.88 59.55
N GLU A 260 0.51 9.01 59.65
CA GLU A 260 -0.42 8.98 60.79
C GLU A 260 0.26 8.60 62.11
N ALA A 261 1.28 7.73 62.05
CA ALA A 261 2.11 7.33 63.19
C ALA A 261 3.14 8.39 63.62
N GLY A 262 3.26 9.52 62.91
CA GLY A 262 4.21 10.59 63.24
C GLY A 262 5.67 10.24 62.96
N ALA A 263 5.94 9.46 61.91
CA ALA A 263 7.31 9.07 61.55
C ALA A 263 8.20 10.28 61.19
N PRO A 264 9.54 10.17 61.38
CA PRO A 264 10.49 11.20 60.95
C PRO A 264 10.37 11.59 59.47
N GLN A 265 10.57 12.88 59.19
CA GLN A 265 10.42 13.48 57.85
C GLN A 265 11.27 12.78 56.78
N LEU A 266 12.50 12.36 57.10
CA LEU A 266 13.38 11.62 56.18
C LEU A 266 12.76 10.31 55.67
N ILE A 267 12.03 9.59 56.53
CA ILE A 267 11.37 8.34 56.17
C ILE A 267 10.17 8.62 55.25
N ILE A 268 9.42 9.69 55.56
CA ILE A 268 8.28 10.11 54.73
C ILE A 268 8.75 10.50 53.32
N GLU A 269 9.87 11.23 53.22
CA GLU A 269 10.45 11.65 51.94
C GLU A 269 10.93 10.45 51.10
N ASP A 270 11.60 9.47 51.70
CA ASP A 270 12.06 8.27 51.00
C ASP A 270 10.87 7.42 50.49
N LEU A 271 9.84 7.23 51.32
CA LEU A 271 8.61 6.53 50.92
C LEU A 271 7.84 7.30 49.83
N TRP A 272 7.87 8.63 49.86
CA TRP A 272 7.26 9.47 48.82
C TRP A 272 8.02 9.36 47.49
N ASP A 273 9.35 9.37 47.51
CA ASP A 273 10.16 9.15 46.31
C ASP A 273 9.94 7.76 45.72
N LEU A 274 9.75 6.75 46.56
CA LEU A 274 9.39 5.41 46.12
C LEU A 274 7.99 5.37 45.49
N LEU A 275 6.99 6.05 46.07
CA LEU A 275 5.66 6.21 45.45
C LEU A 275 5.77 6.90 44.08
N GLN A 276 6.55 7.98 43.97
CA GLN A 276 6.83 8.66 42.71
C GLN A 276 7.47 7.73 41.68
N TYR A 277 8.41 6.86 42.08
CA TYR A 277 9.00 5.83 41.23
C TYR A 277 7.95 4.83 40.71
N HIS A 278 7.09 4.30 41.58
CA HIS A 278 6.08 3.31 41.20
C HIS A 278 5.04 3.89 40.23
N VAL A 279 4.56 5.12 40.47
CA VAL A 279 3.63 5.80 39.55
C VAL A 279 4.31 6.14 38.22
N THR A 280 5.58 6.59 38.24
CA THR A 280 6.33 6.90 37.02
C THR A 280 6.48 5.69 36.12
N THR A 281 6.87 4.54 36.68
CA THR A 281 7.03 3.28 35.94
C THR A 281 5.69 2.68 35.49
N TYR A 282 4.60 2.92 36.21
CA TYR A 282 3.24 2.59 35.78
C TYR A 282 2.78 3.37 34.55
N ILE A 283 3.09 4.66 34.48
CA ILE A 283 2.79 5.48 33.29
C ILE A 283 3.69 5.07 32.11
N ASN A 284 5.01 5.00 32.36
CA ASN A 284 5.99 4.63 31.35
C ASN A 284 7.22 3.94 31.96
N ASN A 285 7.35 2.64 31.71
CA ASN A 285 8.46 1.84 32.24
C ASN A 285 9.79 2.00 31.47
N GLU A 286 9.80 2.70 30.33
CA GLU A 286 10.99 3.01 29.53
C GLU A 286 11.43 4.48 29.72
N THR A 287 11.13 5.05 30.88
CA THR A 287 11.50 6.44 31.19
C THR A 287 13.01 6.56 31.41
N SER A 288 13.64 7.55 30.75
CA SER A 288 15.07 7.83 30.91
C SER A 288 15.41 8.22 32.35
N GLY A 289 16.45 7.61 32.92
CA GLY A 289 16.91 7.90 34.29
C GLY A 289 16.14 7.16 35.39
N VAL A 290 15.19 6.30 35.04
CA VAL A 290 14.44 5.47 35.99
C VAL A 290 14.72 3.98 35.70
N PRO A 291 15.13 3.18 36.70
CA PRO A 291 15.29 1.74 36.52
C PRO A 291 13.97 1.07 36.13
N ALA A 292 13.99 0.29 35.04
CA ALA A 292 12.80 -0.41 34.58
C ALA A 292 12.33 -1.43 35.63
N ALA A 293 11.05 -1.35 36.00
CA ALA A 293 10.41 -2.31 36.87
C ALA A 293 10.28 -3.66 36.15
N LYS A 294 10.69 -4.72 36.82
CA LYS A 294 10.72 -6.10 36.30
C LYS A 294 9.84 -7.01 37.13
N HIS A 295 9.30 -8.03 36.49
CA HIS A 295 8.70 -9.16 37.19
C HIS A 295 9.79 -9.96 37.93
N LYS A 296 9.40 -10.84 38.88
CA LYS A 296 10.34 -11.75 39.59
C LYS A 296 11.17 -12.63 38.64
N SER A 297 10.69 -12.84 37.42
CA SER A 297 11.38 -13.59 36.35
C SER A 297 12.46 -12.77 35.61
N GLY A 298 12.66 -11.49 35.94
CA GLY A 298 13.60 -10.60 35.27
C GLY A 298 13.06 -9.92 34.00
N ARG A 299 11.87 -10.33 33.52
CA ARG A 299 11.19 -9.69 32.37
C ARG A 299 10.74 -8.26 32.72
N PRO A 300 11.03 -7.24 31.91
CA PRO A 300 10.46 -5.90 32.08
C PRO A 300 8.94 -5.90 31.92
N LEU A 301 8.24 -5.16 32.77
CA LEU A 301 6.78 -5.03 32.71
C LEU A 301 6.36 -4.12 31.53
N LYS A 302 5.32 -4.51 30.79
CA LYS A 302 4.70 -3.69 29.73
C LYS A 302 3.56 -2.85 30.30
N THR A 303 3.85 -1.58 30.62
CA THR A 303 2.87 -0.65 31.21
C THR A 303 2.16 0.20 30.13
N LEU A 304 1.46 1.27 30.53
CA LEU A 304 0.54 2.02 29.66
C LEU A 304 1.19 2.50 28.35
N ALA A 305 2.37 3.13 28.44
CA ALA A 305 3.06 3.66 27.28
C ALA A 305 3.44 2.56 26.27
N GLN A 306 3.93 1.40 26.75
CA GLN A 306 4.35 0.26 25.92
C GLN A 306 3.16 -0.42 25.25
N ARG A 307 1.98 -0.44 25.88
CA ARG A 307 0.76 -0.99 25.27
C ARG A 307 0.27 -0.16 24.09
N LEU A 308 0.41 1.15 24.18
CA LEU A 308 -0.02 2.07 23.12
C LEU A 308 1.02 2.18 22.00
N LYS A 309 2.30 2.29 22.35
CA LYS A 309 3.40 2.53 21.41
C LYS A 309 4.00 1.23 20.85
N GLY A 310 4.83 1.36 19.82
CA GLY A 310 5.57 0.24 19.23
C GLY A 310 4.90 -0.41 18.01
N LYS A 311 5.53 -1.46 17.47
CA LYS A 311 5.04 -2.18 16.29
C LYS A 311 3.85 -3.08 16.63
N GLU A 312 3.91 -3.74 17.80
CA GLU A 312 2.85 -4.59 18.35
C GLU A 312 1.88 -3.82 19.26
N GLY A 313 2.09 -2.51 19.44
CA GLY A 313 1.20 -1.67 20.24
C GLY A 313 -0.20 -1.57 19.63
N ARG A 314 -1.19 -1.25 20.47
CA ARG A 314 -2.62 -1.24 20.10
C ARG A 314 -2.92 -0.40 18.85
N PHE A 315 -2.27 0.75 18.67
CA PHE A 315 -2.50 1.60 17.49
C PHE A 315 -2.19 0.88 16.17
N ARG A 316 -1.02 0.25 16.07
CA ARG A 316 -0.61 -0.42 14.83
C ARG A 316 -1.19 -1.83 14.67
N GLY A 317 -1.26 -2.59 15.76
CA GLY A 317 -1.64 -4.00 15.73
C GLY A 317 -3.14 -4.27 15.85
N ASN A 318 -3.92 -3.35 16.44
CA ASN A 318 -5.35 -3.57 16.71
C ASN A 318 -6.26 -2.48 16.17
N LEU A 319 -5.80 -1.25 15.93
CA LEU A 319 -6.65 -0.17 15.43
C LEU A 319 -6.48 0.02 13.93
N SER A 320 -5.28 0.36 13.47
CA SER A 320 -5.01 0.62 12.04
C SER A 320 -5.03 -0.63 11.18
N GLY A 321 -4.75 -1.80 11.75
CA GLY A 321 -4.80 -3.09 11.07
C GLY A 321 -5.45 -4.12 11.96
N LYS A 322 -6.40 -4.88 11.41
CA LYS A 322 -7.09 -5.99 12.09
C LYS A 322 -7.17 -7.17 11.14
N ARG A 323 -7.26 -8.37 11.71
CA ARG A 323 -7.74 -9.53 10.97
C ARG A 323 -9.24 -9.36 10.73
N VAL A 324 -9.69 -9.73 9.55
CA VAL A 324 -11.09 -9.61 9.13
C VAL A 324 -11.69 -11.00 8.92
N ASN A 325 -13.00 -11.11 9.08
CA ASN A 325 -13.76 -12.33 8.78
C ASN A 325 -14.19 -12.32 7.30
N PHE A 326 -14.89 -13.38 6.86
CA PHE A 326 -15.44 -13.52 5.50
C PHE A 326 -14.39 -13.32 4.40
N SER A 327 -13.25 -13.98 4.58
CA SER A 327 -12.13 -13.94 3.64
C SER A 327 -11.56 -15.34 3.42
N ALA A 328 -11.04 -15.59 2.23
CA ALA A 328 -10.31 -16.81 1.88
C ALA A 328 -8.98 -16.48 1.20
N ARG A 329 -8.05 -17.44 1.20
CA ARG A 329 -6.74 -17.34 0.56
C ARG A 329 -6.37 -18.68 -0.05
N THR A 330 -5.95 -18.69 -1.31
CA THR A 330 -5.39 -19.87 -1.98
C THR A 330 -4.53 -19.43 -3.17
N VAL A 331 -3.86 -20.40 -3.78
CA VAL A 331 -3.03 -20.24 -4.98
C VAL A 331 -3.90 -19.86 -6.18
N ILE A 332 -3.36 -19.04 -7.08
CA ILE A 332 -4.02 -18.67 -8.34
C ILE A 332 -3.60 -19.57 -9.51
N SER A 333 -4.50 -19.71 -10.48
CA SER A 333 -4.29 -20.44 -11.74
C SER A 333 -4.85 -19.63 -12.91
N PRO A 334 -4.24 -19.69 -14.09
CA PRO A 334 -4.70 -18.91 -15.24
C PRO A 334 -5.96 -19.53 -15.85
N ASP A 335 -6.92 -18.70 -16.26
CA ASP A 335 -8.07 -19.13 -17.06
C ASP A 335 -8.44 -18.03 -18.07
N PRO A 336 -8.13 -18.19 -19.37
CA PRO A 336 -8.48 -17.22 -20.40
C PRO A 336 -9.93 -17.36 -20.91
N MET A 337 -10.70 -18.35 -20.45
CA MET A 337 -12.07 -18.60 -20.94
C MET A 337 -13.13 -17.84 -20.14
N ILE A 338 -12.81 -17.44 -18.91
CA ILE A 338 -13.64 -16.54 -18.09
C ILE A 338 -13.48 -15.09 -18.53
N SER A 339 -14.49 -14.27 -18.29
CA SER A 339 -14.41 -12.83 -18.60
C SER A 339 -13.36 -12.13 -17.72
N ILE A 340 -12.81 -11.01 -18.19
CA ILE A 340 -11.80 -10.24 -17.41
C ILE A 340 -12.29 -9.81 -16.01
N ASN A 341 -13.59 -9.62 -15.78
CA ASN A 341 -14.12 -9.23 -14.47
C ASN A 341 -14.62 -10.43 -13.65
N GLU A 342 -14.49 -11.66 -14.14
CA GLU A 342 -14.83 -12.88 -13.41
C GLU A 342 -13.62 -13.43 -12.65
N VAL A 343 -13.89 -14.04 -11.49
CA VAL A 343 -12.91 -14.82 -10.74
C VAL A 343 -13.47 -16.22 -10.48
N GLY A 344 -12.69 -17.23 -10.83
CA GLY A 344 -13.04 -18.62 -10.52
C GLY A 344 -12.89 -18.89 -9.03
N VAL A 345 -13.97 -19.20 -8.33
CA VAL A 345 -13.98 -19.53 -6.90
C VAL A 345 -14.17 -21.03 -6.70
N PRO A 346 -13.28 -21.71 -5.96
CA PRO A 346 -13.46 -23.10 -5.57
C PRO A 346 -14.79 -23.37 -4.88
N LEU A 347 -15.47 -24.45 -5.27
CA LEU A 347 -16.74 -24.90 -4.64
C LEU A 347 -16.64 -24.98 -3.11
N ALA A 348 -15.53 -25.49 -2.57
CA ALA A 348 -15.31 -25.59 -1.13
C ALA A 348 -15.31 -24.23 -0.42
N ILE A 349 -14.76 -23.19 -1.06
CA ILE A 349 -14.76 -21.82 -0.53
C ILE A 349 -16.16 -21.22 -0.67
N ALA A 350 -16.85 -21.48 -1.77
CA ALA A 350 -18.19 -20.96 -2.03
C ALA A 350 -19.24 -21.47 -1.03
N MET A 351 -19.08 -22.69 -0.50
CA MET A 351 -19.96 -23.26 0.53
C MET A 351 -19.67 -22.77 1.95
N GLU A 352 -18.43 -22.38 2.24
CA GLU A 352 -18.03 -21.87 3.57
C GLU A 352 -18.35 -20.37 3.71
N LEU A 353 -18.01 -19.58 2.69
CA LEU A 353 -18.32 -18.16 2.64
C LEU A 353 -19.80 -17.97 2.29
N THR A 354 -20.45 -17.04 2.97
CA THR A 354 -21.87 -16.78 2.79
C THR A 354 -22.15 -15.29 2.59
N VAL A 355 -23.31 -15.02 2.00
CA VAL A 355 -23.84 -13.67 1.80
C VAL A 355 -25.22 -13.61 2.47
N PRO A 356 -25.47 -12.60 3.33
CA PRO A 356 -26.78 -12.39 3.92
C PRO A 356 -27.72 -11.80 2.86
N GLU A 357 -28.72 -12.56 2.45
CA GLU A 357 -29.76 -12.08 1.55
C GLU A 357 -31.08 -11.97 2.32
N LYS A 358 -31.64 -10.75 2.36
CA LYS A 358 -32.95 -10.52 2.97
C LYS A 358 -34.05 -11.12 2.09
N VAL A 359 -34.98 -11.80 2.75
CA VAL A 359 -36.17 -12.36 2.11
C VAL A 359 -37.13 -11.24 1.76
N THR A 360 -37.45 -11.18 0.48
CA THR A 360 -38.38 -10.25 -0.16
C THR A 360 -39.35 -11.04 -1.03
N ASP A 361 -40.38 -10.39 -1.53
CA ASP A 361 -41.39 -11.01 -2.40
C ASP A 361 -40.78 -11.67 -3.65
N PHE A 362 -39.69 -11.10 -4.18
CA PHE A 362 -39.09 -11.54 -5.44
C PHE A 362 -38.15 -12.75 -5.28
N ASN A 363 -37.55 -12.96 -4.11
CA ASN A 363 -36.52 -13.98 -3.90
C ASN A 363 -36.92 -15.08 -2.89
N ILE A 364 -38.10 -15.01 -2.28
CA ILE A 364 -38.55 -15.96 -1.26
C ILE A 364 -38.53 -17.41 -1.75
N GLU A 365 -38.99 -17.70 -2.98
CA GLU A 365 -38.99 -19.05 -3.53
C GLU A 365 -37.57 -19.59 -3.73
N LYS A 366 -36.67 -18.73 -4.24
CA LYS A 366 -35.25 -19.03 -4.46
C LYS A 366 -34.56 -19.35 -3.13
N LEU A 367 -34.76 -18.52 -2.11
CA LEU A 367 -34.15 -18.68 -0.78
C LEU A 367 -34.73 -19.88 -0.03
N ARG A 368 -36.04 -20.13 -0.13
CA ARG A 368 -36.69 -21.32 0.44
C ARG A 368 -36.05 -22.60 -0.09
N LYS A 369 -35.78 -22.67 -1.40
CA LYS A 369 -35.09 -23.82 -2.01
C LYS A 369 -33.66 -24.00 -1.48
N MET A 370 -32.92 -22.91 -1.26
CA MET A 370 -31.55 -22.97 -0.71
C MET A 370 -31.53 -23.42 0.75
N VAL A 371 -32.49 -22.95 1.56
CA VAL A 371 -32.64 -23.39 2.95
C VAL A 371 -32.97 -24.89 3.00
N LEU A 372 -33.85 -25.37 2.11
CA LEU A 372 -34.16 -26.81 1.97
C LEU A 372 -32.94 -27.65 1.55
N ASN A 373 -32.10 -27.14 0.65
CA ASN A 373 -30.85 -27.82 0.27
C ASN A 373 -29.88 -27.93 1.45
N GLY A 374 -29.91 -26.98 2.38
CA GLY A 374 -29.07 -26.96 3.58
C GLY A 374 -27.60 -26.64 3.27
N PRO A 375 -26.68 -26.90 4.21
CA PRO A 375 -25.27 -26.51 4.08
C PRO A 375 -24.44 -27.45 3.18
N GLU A 376 -24.92 -28.66 2.89
CA GLU A 376 -24.13 -29.69 2.19
C GLU A 376 -24.26 -29.67 0.66
N LYS A 377 -25.40 -29.21 0.14
CA LYS A 377 -25.68 -29.23 -1.30
C LYS A 377 -25.59 -27.84 -1.90
N TYR A 378 -24.72 -27.67 -2.90
CA TYR A 378 -24.62 -26.44 -3.67
C TYR A 378 -25.69 -26.37 -4.77
N PRO A 379 -26.40 -25.24 -4.94
CA PRO A 379 -26.43 -24.05 -4.09
C PRO A 379 -27.30 -24.24 -2.83
N GLY A 380 -26.77 -23.86 -1.66
CA GLY A 380 -27.41 -24.05 -0.35
C GLY A 380 -27.24 -22.85 0.59
N ALA A 381 -27.49 -23.07 1.88
CA ALA A 381 -27.38 -22.05 2.92
C ALA A 381 -26.93 -22.64 4.28
N ASN A 382 -26.26 -21.83 5.09
CA ASN A 382 -25.69 -22.28 6.37
C ASN A 382 -26.48 -21.77 7.59
N TYR A 383 -27.00 -20.54 7.52
CA TYR A 383 -27.70 -19.90 8.63
C TYR A 383 -28.93 -19.14 8.15
N VAL A 384 -29.88 -18.97 9.07
CA VAL A 384 -31.06 -18.12 8.90
C VAL A 384 -31.17 -17.22 10.12
N ILE A 385 -31.44 -15.94 9.91
CA ILE A 385 -31.63 -14.94 10.96
C ILE A 385 -33.08 -14.49 10.92
N ASP A 386 -33.76 -14.63 12.06
CA ASP A 386 -35.13 -14.17 12.21
C ASP A 386 -35.20 -12.63 12.37
N PRO A 387 -36.39 -12.02 12.26
CA PRO A 387 -36.55 -10.58 12.48
C PRO A 387 -36.21 -10.11 13.90
N GLN A 388 -36.11 -11.03 14.87
CA GLN A 388 -35.69 -10.74 16.25
C GLN A 388 -34.16 -10.69 16.38
N GLY A 389 -33.42 -11.11 15.35
CA GLY A 389 -31.96 -11.14 15.31
C GLY A 389 -31.33 -12.44 15.84
N ARG A 390 -32.13 -13.48 16.11
CA ARG A 390 -31.62 -14.79 16.48
C ARG A 390 -31.07 -15.50 15.24
N ARG A 391 -29.78 -15.82 15.27
CA ARG A 391 -29.11 -16.61 14.24
C ARG A 391 -29.32 -18.10 14.51
N ILE A 392 -30.00 -18.78 13.58
CA ILE A 392 -30.32 -20.21 13.62
C ILE A 392 -29.42 -20.93 12.61
N ARG A 393 -28.72 -21.97 13.06
CA ARG A 393 -27.91 -22.83 12.20
C ARG A 393 -28.79 -23.88 11.51
N LEU A 394 -28.64 -24.02 10.21
CA LEU A 394 -29.34 -25.04 9.44
C LEU A 394 -28.69 -26.41 9.67
N MET A 395 -29.52 -27.39 10.01
CA MET A 395 -29.19 -28.79 10.22
C MET A 395 -30.21 -29.65 9.46
N GLU A 396 -29.90 -30.92 9.20
CA GLU A 396 -30.83 -31.80 8.47
C GLU A 396 -32.19 -31.95 9.17
N SER A 397 -32.21 -31.92 10.50
CA SER A 397 -33.42 -32.09 11.30
C SER A 397 -34.36 -30.88 11.30
N ASN A 398 -33.87 -29.67 11.01
CA ASN A 398 -34.63 -28.43 11.18
C ASN A 398 -34.94 -27.70 9.87
N ARG A 399 -34.25 -28.04 8.77
CA ARG A 399 -34.30 -27.29 7.51
C ARG A 399 -35.70 -27.21 6.88
N GLU A 400 -36.48 -28.29 6.93
CA GLU A 400 -37.84 -28.31 6.36
C GLU A 400 -38.78 -27.38 7.13
N THR A 401 -38.76 -27.47 8.46
CA THR A 401 -39.56 -26.61 9.34
C THR A 401 -39.19 -25.13 9.16
N ILE A 402 -37.89 -24.81 9.11
CA ILE A 402 -37.42 -23.44 8.94
C ILE A 402 -37.78 -22.90 7.55
N ALA A 403 -37.67 -23.71 6.49
CA ALA A 403 -38.03 -23.29 5.14
C ALA A 403 -39.53 -22.96 5.01
N ASN A 404 -40.39 -23.69 5.73
CA ASN A 404 -41.83 -23.43 5.78
C ASN A 404 -42.17 -22.18 6.61
N MET A 405 -41.39 -21.89 7.66
CA MET A 405 -41.53 -20.68 8.48
C MET A 405 -40.92 -19.43 7.84
N LEU A 406 -40.19 -19.57 6.74
CA LEU A 406 -39.51 -18.47 6.07
C LEU A 406 -40.54 -17.47 5.53
N ASP A 407 -40.49 -16.25 6.06
CA ASP A 407 -41.38 -15.15 5.72
C ASP A 407 -40.56 -13.88 5.38
N ILE A 408 -41.23 -12.85 4.86
CA ILE A 408 -40.62 -11.58 4.48
C ILE A 408 -39.98 -10.91 5.71
N GLY A 409 -38.79 -10.35 5.52
CA GLY A 409 -38.02 -9.71 6.60
C GLY A 409 -37.06 -10.64 7.36
N TRP A 410 -37.10 -11.94 7.09
CA TRP A 410 -36.03 -12.87 7.50
C TRP A 410 -34.78 -12.65 6.66
N THR A 411 -33.62 -13.11 7.13
CA THR A 411 -32.36 -13.06 6.38
C THR A 411 -31.76 -14.46 6.25
N VAL A 412 -31.37 -14.87 5.05
CA VAL A 412 -30.74 -16.16 4.79
C VAL A 412 -29.27 -15.94 4.44
N GLU A 413 -28.37 -16.61 5.15
CA GLU A 413 -26.94 -16.65 4.81
C GLU A 413 -26.69 -17.79 3.82
N ARG A 414 -26.84 -17.50 2.52
CA ARG A 414 -26.65 -18.46 1.44
C ARG A 414 -25.18 -18.57 1.01
N HIS A 415 -24.83 -19.68 0.38
CA HIS A 415 -23.53 -19.88 -0.28
C HIS A 415 -23.29 -18.82 -1.38
N LEU A 416 -22.02 -18.58 -1.71
CA LEU A 416 -21.64 -17.74 -2.85
C LEU A 416 -22.15 -18.35 -4.16
N MET A 417 -22.64 -17.52 -5.06
CA MET A 417 -23.15 -17.93 -6.37
C MET A 417 -22.49 -17.16 -7.50
N ASP A 418 -22.67 -17.67 -8.71
CA ASP A 418 -22.24 -16.98 -9.93
C ASP A 418 -22.85 -15.58 -10.01
N GLY A 419 -22.00 -14.58 -10.24
CA GLY A 419 -22.38 -13.17 -10.32
C GLY A 419 -22.31 -12.39 -9.01
N ASP A 420 -22.09 -13.04 -7.85
CA ASP A 420 -21.86 -12.33 -6.59
C ASP A 420 -20.59 -11.48 -6.66
N ILE A 421 -20.59 -10.34 -5.98
CA ILE A 421 -19.47 -9.39 -6.00
C ILE A 421 -18.50 -9.70 -4.87
N VAL A 422 -17.23 -9.83 -5.22
CA VAL A 422 -16.14 -10.12 -4.28
C VAL A 422 -14.96 -9.19 -4.53
N LEU A 423 -14.21 -8.87 -3.48
CA LEU A 423 -12.98 -8.10 -3.59
C LEU A 423 -11.78 -9.03 -3.66
N PHE A 424 -11.01 -8.93 -4.72
CA PHE A 424 -9.83 -9.76 -4.96
C PHE A 424 -8.56 -8.93 -4.80
N ASN A 425 -7.62 -9.43 -3.99
CA ASN A 425 -6.46 -8.68 -3.52
C ASN A 425 -5.17 -9.51 -3.59
N ARG A 426 -4.09 -8.91 -4.11
CA ARG A 426 -2.73 -9.45 -3.98
C ARG A 426 -1.90 -8.57 -3.04
N GLN A 427 -1.28 -9.21 -2.05
CA GLN A 427 -0.33 -8.56 -1.16
C GLN A 427 1.09 -8.74 -1.70
N PRO A 428 1.95 -7.71 -1.67
CA PRO A 428 1.73 -6.36 -1.13
C PRO A 428 0.89 -5.46 -2.06
N SER A 429 -0.03 -4.68 -1.47
CA SER A 429 -0.88 -3.75 -2.22
C SER A 429 -0.14 -2.42 -2.45
N LEU A 430 0.51 -2.29 -3.62
CA LEU A 430 1.34 -1.13 -3.96
C LEU A 430 0.53 0.07 -4.48
N HIS A 431 -0.58 -0.19 -5.16
CA HIS A 431 -1.45 0.83 -5.73
C HIS A 431 -2.91 0.41 -5.59
N ARG A 432 -3.85 1.34 -5.83
CA ARG A 432 -5.28 1.06 -5.62
C ARG A 432 -5.82 -0.14 -6.40
N MET A 433 -5.29 -0.39 -7.61
CA MET A 433 -5.69 -1.53 -8.46
C MET A 433 -5.20 -2.89 -7.95
N SER A 434 -4.43 -2.94 -6.86
CA SER A 434 -4.06 -4.22 -6.23
C SER A 434 -5.22 -4.86 -5.47
N ILE A 435 -6.33 -4.12 -5.31
CA ILE A 435 -7.63 -4.63 -4.87
C ILE A 435 -8.71 -4.16 -5.86
N MET A 436 -9.46 -5.08 -6.45
CA MET A 436 -10.54 -4.78 -7.39
C MET A 436 -11.72 -5.72 -7.13
N ALA A 437 -12.92 -5.29 -7.54
CA ALA A 437 -14.11 -6.10 -7.46
C ALA A 437 -14.21 -7.01 -8.69
N HIS A 438 -14.47 -8.30 -8.43
CA HIS A 438 -14.71 -9.33 -9.43
C HIS A 438 -16.08 -9.95 -9.20
N ARG A 439 -16.60 -10.60 -10.23
CA ARG A 439 -17.80 -11.44 -10.19
C ARG A 439 -17.39 -12.88 -9.95
N VAL A 440 -18.03 -13.51 -8.97
CA VAL A 440 -17.79 -14.91 -8.67
C VAL A 440 -18.25 -15.77 -9.83
N ARG A 441 -17.43 -16.78 -10.16
CA ARG A 441 -17.82 -17.92 -10.97
C ARG A 441 -17.38 -19.20 -10.26
N VAL A 442 -18.32 -19.98 -9.76
CA VAL A 442 -18.04 -21.15 -8.93
C VAL A 442 -17.59 -22.30 -9.83
N MET A 443 -16.44 -22.88 -9.50
CA MET A 443 -15.81 -23.91 -10.29
C MET A 443 -15.23 -25.03 -9.41
N PRO A 444 -15.10 -26.26 -9.95
CA PRO A 444 -14.43 -27.34 -9.24
C PRO A 444 -12.92 -27.06 -9.07
N TYR A 445 -12.28 -27.87 -8.22
CA TYR A 445 -10.89 -27.77 -7.75
C TYR A 445 -10.69 -26.75 -6.60
N LYS A 446 -9.43 -26.34 -6.35
CA LYS A 446 -9.01 -25.68 -5.10
C LYS A 446 -8.22 -24.38 -5.29
N THR A 447 -8.09 -23.90 -6.52
CA THR A 447 -7.36 -22.67 -6.86
C THR A 447 -8.32 -21.56 -7.26
N PHE A 448 -7.92 -20.30 -7.04
CA PHE A 448 -8.61 -19.18 -7.66
C PHE A 448 -8.22 -19.13 -9.14
N ARG A 449 -9.19 -18.91 -10.04
CA ARG A 449 -8.90 -18.74 -11.46
C ARG A 449 -8.96 -17.27 -11.85
N LEU A 450 -7.90 -16.79 -12.48
CA LEU A 450 -7.75 -15.39 -12.86
C LEU A 450 -7.53 -15.28 -14.37
N ASN A 451 -8.22 -14.33 -14.98
CA ASN A 451 -7.99 -13.98 -16.38
C ASN A 451 -6.60 -13.35 -16.58
N LEU A 452 -5.88 -13.83 -17.60
CA LEU A 452 -4.49 -13.43 -17.89
C LEU A 452 -4.31 -11.93 -18.16
N ALA A 453 -5.29 -11.26 -18.78
CA ALA A 453 -5.22 -9.83 -19.08
C ALA A 453 -5.18 -8.96 -17.82
N VAL A 454 -5.61 -9.52 -16.66
CA VAL A 454 -5.73 -8.83 -15.37
C VAL A 454 -4.56 -9.16 -14.42
N CYS A 455 -3.60 -9.97 -14.83
CA CYS A 455 -2.37 -10.18 -14.05
C CYS A 455 -1.54 -8.88 -13.84
N PRO A 456 -1.39 -7.98 -14.83
CA PRO A 456 -0.60 -6.76 -14.69
C PRO A 456 -0.94 -5.84 -13.50
N PRO A 457 -2.21 -5.49 -13.20
CA PRO A 457 -2.53 -4.69 -12.02
C PRO A 457 -2.23 -5.42 -10.70
N TYR A 458 -2.35 -6.75 -10.63
CA TYR A 458 -1.94 -7.47 -9.42
C TYR A 458 -0.42 -7.68 -9.33
N ASN A 459 0.30 -7.48 -10.45
CA ASN A 459 1.69 -7.89 -10.62
C ASN A 459 1.89 -9.36 -10.25
N ALA A 460 0.89 -10.19 -10.57
CA ALA A 460 0.82 -11.60 -10.20
C ALA A 460 1.39 -12.50 -11.29
N ASP A 461 2.04 -13.57 -10.88
CA ASP A 461 2.46 -14.68 -11.72
C ASP A 461 1.86 -16.00 -11.20
N PHE A 462 2.25 -17.13 -11.79
CA PHE A 462 1.63 -18.43 -11.53
C PHE A 462 2.65 -19.46 -11.02
N ASP A 463 3.71 -19.03 -10.32
CA ASP A 463 4.76 -19.90 -9.78
C ASP A 463 4.45 -20.45 -8.37
N GLY A 464 3.29 -20.09 -7.80
CA GLY A 464 2.89 -20.41 -6.44
C GLY A 464 2.25 -19.23 -5.68
N ASP A 465 2.14 -18.07 -6.34
CA ASP A 465 1.48 -16.88 -5.84
C ASP A 465 0.07 -17.15 -5.25
N GLU A 466 -0.16 -16.61 -4.05
CA GLU A 466 -1.43 -16.71 -3.34
C GLU A 466 -2.13 -15.35 -3.31
N MET A 467 -3.45 -15.36 -3.53
CA MET A 467 -4.29 -14.16 -3.46
C MET A 467 -5.41 -14.30 -2.43
N ASN A 468 -5.87 -13.16 -1.93
CA ASN A 468 -6.94 -13.07 -0.94
C ASN A 468 -8.25 -12.67 -1.62
N LEU A 469 -9.34 -13.27 -1.15
CA LEU A 469 -10.71 -12.95 -1.55
C LEU A 469 -11.49 -12.50 -0.33
N HIS A 470 -12.23 -11.40 -0.45
CA HIS A 470 -13.08 -10.86 0.62
C HIS A 470 -14.51 -10.69 0.10
N VAL A 471 -15.49 -11.07 0.91
CA VAL A 471 -16.92 -11.04 0.52
C VAL A 471 -17.63 -9.92 1.27
N PRO A 472 -17.97 -8.78 0.62
CA PRO A 472 -18.75 -7.72 1.24
C PRO A 472 -20.15 -8.23 1.62
N GLN A 473 -20.60 -7.90 2.83
CA GLN A 473 -21.82 -8.46 3.42
C GLN A 473 -23.04 -7.54 3.25
N THR A 474 -22.89 -6.23 3.51
CA THR A 474 -24.00 -5.28 3.39
C THR A 474 -24.28 -4.95 1.92
N GLU A 475 -25.55 -4.70 1.61
CA GLU A 475 -26.00 -4.39 0.25
C GLU A 475 -25.36 -3.09 -0.28
N GLU A 476 -25.17 -2.10 0.60
CA GLU A 476 -24.47 -0.85 0.28
C GLU A 476 -23.01 -1.10 -0.12
N ALA A 477 -22.27 -1.93 0.63
CA ALA A 477 -20.88 -2.24 0.32
C ALA A 477 -20.73 -3.08 -0.95
N GLN A 478 -21.66 -4.00 -1.19
CA GLN A 478 -21.72 -4.76 -2.45
C GLN A 478 -21.97 -3.84 -3.64
N ALA A 479 -22.92 -2.90 -3.52
CA ALA A 479 -23.23 -1.94 -4.56
C ALA A 479 -22.06 -0.98 -4.83
N GLU A 480 -21.43 -0.45 -3.78
CA GLU A 480 -20.25 0.42 -3.90
C GLU A 480 -19.09 -0.29 -4.61
N ALA A 481 -18.76 -1.52 -4.19
CA ALA A 481 -17.72 -2.33 -4.81
C ALA A 481 -18.03 -2.60 -6.30
N ARG A 482 -19.28 -2.96 -6.62
CA ARG A 482 -19.70 -3.21 -8.01
C ARG A 482 -19.60 -1.96 -8.89
N ILE A 483 -20.01 -0.80 -8.39
CA ILE A 483 -20.08 0.42 -9.21
C ILE A 483 -18.69 1.05 -9.35
N LEU A 484 -17.90 1.11 -8.27
CA LEU A 484 -16.65 1.87 -8.25
C LEU A 484 -15.40 1.01 -8.50
N MET A 485 -15.43 -0.27 -8.12
CA MET A 485 -14.21 -1.10 -8.05
C MET A 485 -14.15 -2.22 -9.10
N GLU A 486 -15.18 -2.39 -9.94
CA GLU A 486 -15.19 -3.45 -10.96
C GLU A 486 -14.01 -3.33 -11.93
N VAL A 487 -13.47 -4.47 -12.36
CA VAL A 487 -12.24 -4.55 -13.16
C VAL A 487 -12.27 -3.67 -14.42
N GLN A 488 -13.39 -3.68 -15.16
CA GLN A 488 -13.49 -2.94 -16.42
C GLN A 488 -13.44 -1.42 -16.24
N ASN A 489 -13.76 -0.91 -15.04
CA ASN A 489 -13.65 0.51 -14.72
C ASN A 489 -12.20 0.95 -14.48
N HIS A 490 -11.26 0.00 -14.32
CA HIS A 490 -9.85 0.24 -14.04
C HIS A 490 -8.92 -0.30 -15.15
N ILE A 491 -9.40 -0.39 -16.39
CA ILE A 491 -8.56 -0.73 -17.55
C ILE A 491 -7.44 0.32 -17.71
N ILE A 492 -7.73 1.60 -17.47
CA ILE A 492 -6.79 2.72 -17.56
C ILE A 492 -6.15 3.00 -16.19
N SER A 493 -4.82 3.16 -16.17
CA SER A 493 -4.05 3.46 -14.97
C SER A 493 -4.09 4.95 -14.61
N PRO A 494 -4.36 5.30 -13.34
CA PRO A 494 -4.27 6.69 -12.86
C PRO A 494 -2.85 7.26 -12.84
N ARG A 495 -1.81 6.43 -13.01
CA ARG A 495 -0.42 6.88 -12.95
C ARG A 495 0.00 7.67 -14.20
N TYR A 496 -0.48 7.25 -15.38
CA TYR A 496 -0.01 7.78 -16.67
C TYR A 496 -1.13 7.95 -17.71
N GLY A 497 -2.39 7.60 -17.40
CA GLY A 497 -3.51 7.78 -18.31
C GLY A 497 -3.46 6.87 -19.54
N GLY A 498 -3.05 5.60 -19.36
CA GLY A 498 -3.04 4.58 -20.43
C GLY A 498 -3.43 3.19 -19.89
N PRO A 499 -3.69 2.22 -20.76
CA PRO A 499 -4.22 0.91 -20.36
C PRO A 499 -3.18 0.07 -19.60
N ILE A 500 -3.53 -0.39 -18.41
CA ILE A 500 -2.74 -1.36 -17.63
C ILE A 500 -3.24 -2.79 -17.81
N ILE A 501 -4.55 -2.98 -17.95
CA ILE A 501 -5.18 -4.24 -18.31
C ILE A 501 -5.14 -4.34 -19.83
N GLY A 502 -4.61 -5.44 -20.36
CA GLY A 502 -4.45 -5.62 -21.79
C GLY A 502 -3.75 -6.92 -22.13
N GLY A 503 -3.52 -7.13 -23.43
CA GLY A 503 -2.84 -8.31 -23.94
C GLY A 503 -1.42 -8.43 -23.40
N ILE A 504 -1.07 -9.63 -22.97
CA ILE A 504 0.29 -10.03 -22.58
C ILE A 504 0.79 -11.12 -23.52
N GLN A 505 2.10 -11.40 -23.55
CA GLN A 505 2.71 -12.61 -24.12
C GLN A 505 1.96 -13.21 -25.33
N ASP A 506 1.30 -14.35 -25.17
CA ASP A 506 0.62 -15.11 -26.23
C ASP A 506 -0.48 -14.34 -26.95
N HIS A 507 -1.15 -13.41 -26.26
CA HIS A 507 -2.14 -12.53 -26.89
C HIS A 507 -1.44 -11.73 -28.00
N ILE A 508 -0.30 -11.12 -27.67
CA ILE A 508 0.46 -10.30 -28.61
C ILE A 508 1.01 -11.14 -29.78
N SER A 509 1.60 -12.30 -29.49
CA SER A 509 2.11 -13.21 -30.53
C SER A 509 0.99 -13.72 -31.44
N GLY A 510 -0.14 -14.15 -30.87
CA GLY A 510 -1.30 -14.61 -31.61
C GLY A 510 -1.94 -13.51 -32.46
N GLY A 511 -2.03 -12.28 -31.94
CA GLY A 511 -2.50 -11.11 -32.68
C GLY A 511 -1.63 -10.80 -33.91
N TYR A 512 -0.31 -10.90 -33.77
CA TYR A 512 0.62 -10.73 -34.89
C TYR A 512 0.46 -11.85 -35.92
N LEU A 513 0.42 -13.12 -35.50
CA LEU A 513 0.26 -14.27 -36.40
C LEU A 513 -1.10 -14.31 -37.12
N LEU A 514 -2.12 -13.69 -36.51
CA LEU A 514 -3.43 -13.47 -37.13
C LEU A 514 -3.32 -12.41 -38.21
N THR A 515 -2.69 -11.26 -37.94
CA THR A 515 -2.82 -10.06 -38.79
C THR A 515 -1.65 -9.78 -39.74
N ARG A 516 -0.56 -10.55 -39.65
CA ARG A 516 0.59 -10.45 -40.56
C ARG A 516 0.20 -10.60 -42.04
N GLU A 517 1.00 -10.03 -42.92
CA GLU A 517 0.84 -10.24 -44.34
C GLU A 517 0.98 -11.73 -44.72
N GLY A 518 0.12 -12.21 -45.63
CA GLY A 518 0.06 -13.62 -46.02
C GLY A 518 -0.63 -14.57 -45.04
N ALA A 519 -1.29 -14.07 -43.98
CA ALA A 519 -2.13 -14.88 -43.11
C ALA A 519 -3.53 -15.11 -43.73
N TYR A 520 -3.72 -16.28 -44.36
CA TYR A 520 -5.00 -16.73 -44.91
C TYR A 520 -5.56 -17.90 -44.10
N PHE A 521 -6.87 -17.91 -43.92
CA PHE A 521 -7.61 -18.93 -43.19
C PHE A 521 -8.75 -19.46 -44.05
N THR A 522 -8.96 -20.76 -43.98
CA THR A 522 -10.07 -21.45 -44.66
C THR A 522 -11.39 -21.16 -43.96
N ARG A 523 -12.50 -21.34 -44.68
CA ARG A 523 -13.85 -21.16 -44.12
C ARG A 523 -14.08 -21.87 -42.78
N ILE A 524 -13.64 -23.13 -42.68
CA ILE A 524 -13.83 -23.96 -41.48
C ILE A 524 -13.10 -23.36 -40.28
N GLU A 525 -11.86 -22.91 -40.48
CA GLU A 525 -11.06 -22.28 -39.43
C GLU A 525 -11.71 -20.98 -38.96
N VAL A 526 -12.21 -20.17 -39.89
CA VAL A 526 -12.89 -18.89 -39.58
C VAL A 526 -14.16 -19.14 -38.76
N GLU A 527 -15.04 -20.02 -39.22
CA GLU A 527 -16.29 -20.35 -38.50
C GLU A 527 -15.99 -20.87 -37.08
N GLN A 528 -15.00 -21.76 -36.94
CA GLN A 528 -14.63 -22.33 -35.65
C GLN A 528 -14.01 -21.29 -34.70
N MET A 529 -13.13 -20.41 -35.18
CA MET A 529 -12.46 -19.43 -34.32
C MET A 529 -13.41 -18.32 -33.87
N LEU A 530 -14.37 -17.90 -34.70
CA LEU A 530 -15.37 -16.90 -34.34
C LEU A 530 -16.31 -17.43 -33.26
N MET A 531 -16.77 -18.68 -33.40
CA MET A 531 -17.57 -19.37 -32.37
C MET A 531 -16.80 -19.49 -31.05
N PHE A 532 -15.50 -19.80 -31.11
CA PHE A 532 -14.65 -19.88 -29.91
C PHE A 532 -14.48 -18.52 -29.22
N ALA A 533 -14.35 -17.45 -29.98
CA ALA A 533 -14.25 -16.10 -29.45
C ALA A 533 -15.58 -15.56 -28.90
N GLY A 534 -16.71 -16.19 -29.24
CA GLY A 534 -18.05 -15.70 -28.90
C GLY A 534 -18.40 -14.45 -29.70
N ILE A 535 -18.03 -14.45 -30.99
CA ILE A 535 -18.39 -13.40 -31.94
C ILE A 535 -19.52 -13.95 -32.80
N ASP A 536 -20.73 -13.50 -32.51
CA ASP A 536 -21.92 -13.90 -33.27
C ASP A 536 -22.01 -13.04 -34.54
N VAL A 537 -21.98 -13.68 -35.70
CA VAL A 537 -22.10 -13.02 -37.01
C VAL A 537 -23.14 -13.76 -37.83
N ASP A 538 -24.19 -13.06 -38.29
CA ASP A 538 -25.28 -13.66 -39.08
C ASP A 538 -24.80 -14.16 -40.46
N LYS A 539 -23.85 -13.44 -41.06
CA LYS A 539 -23.24 -13.79 -42.35
C LYS A 539 -21.77 -13.41 -42.36
N LEU A 540 -20.91 -14.35 -42.72
CA LEU A 540 -19.48 -14.08 -42.93
C LEU A 540 -19.29 -13.02 -44.03
N PRO A 541 -18.25 -12.17 -43.90
CA PRO A 541 -17.87 -11.27 -44.98
C PRO A 541 -17.48 -12.06 -46.24
N GLU A 542 -17.52 -11.40 -47.40
CA GLU A 542 -17.04 -12.02 -48.65
C GLU A 542 -15.57 -12.45 -48.52
N PRO A 543 -15.18 -13.58 -49.12
CA PRO A 543 -13.82 -14.08 -49.05
C PRO A 543 -12.86 -13.12 -49.78
N ASP A 544 -11.72 -12.84 -49.16
CA ASP A 544 -10.69 -11.96 -49.73
C ASP A 544 -9.97 -12.61 -50.92
N LYS A 545 -9.92 -13.95 -50.95
CA LYS A 545 -9.22 -14.71 -51.98
C LYS A 545 -9.92 -16.06 -52.20
N VAL A 546 -10.05 -16.48 -53.45
CA VAL A 546 -10.54 -17.82 -53.81
C VAL A 546 -9.48 -18.50 -54.68
N GLU A 547 -8.91 -19.59 -54.18
CA GLU A 547 -7.91 -20.38 -54.92
C GLU A 547 -8.37 -21.83 -55.05
N ASN A 548 -8.37 -22.37 -56.28
CA ASN A 548 -8.75 -23.74 -56.57
C ASN A 548 -10.14 -24.17 -56.00
N GLY A 549 -11.08 -23.23 -55.92
CA GLY A 549 -12.42 -23.46 -55.37
C GLY A 549 -12.50 -23.42 -53.84
N ILE A 550 -11.39 -23.13 -53.14
CA ILE A 550 -11.35 -22.94 -51.69
C ILE A 550 -11.39 -21.44 -51.39
N GLU A 551 -12.35 -21.05 -50.56
CA GLU A 551 -12.52 -19.68 -50.07
C GLU A 551 -11.56 -19.41 -48.90
N TYR A 552 -10.83 -18.30 -48.99
CA TYR A 552 -9.88 -17.84 -47.98
C TYR A 552 -10.22 -16.43 -47.51
N TRP A 553 -10.08 -16.23 -46.19
CA TRP A 553 -10.19 -14.94 -45.54
C TRP A 553 -8.82 -14.50 -45.00
N SER A 554 -8.51 -13.23 -45.18
CA SER A 554 -7.34 -12.62 -44.55
C SER A 554 -7.55 -12.51 -43.04
N GLY A 555 -6.51 -12.71 -42.24
CA GLY A 555 -6.64 -12.44 -40.81
C GLY A 555 -6.92 -10.97 -40.47
N LYS A 556 -6.65 -10.03 -41.40
CA LYS A 556 -7.03 -8.61 -41.25
C LYS A 556 -8.54 -8.41 -41.31
N THR A 557 -9.26 -9.11 -42.21
CA THR A 557 -10.73 -9.04 -42.27
C THR A 557 -11.38 -9.71 -41.07
N ILE A 558 -10.85 -10.86 -40.62
CA ILE A 558 -11.30 -11.53 -39.39
C ILE A 558 -11.14 -10.59 -38.18
N PHE A 559 -9.97 -9.96 -38.02
CA PHE A 559 -9.73 -9.04 -36.90
C PHE A 559 -10.64 -7.80 -36.95
N SER A 560 -11.01 -7.34 -38.16
CA SER A 560 -11.89 -6.19 -38.34
C SER A 560 -13.29 -6.39 -37.74
N LEU A 561 -13.78 -7.64 -37.66
CA LEU A 561 -15.08 -7.96 -37.07
C LEU A 561 -15.19 -7.61 -35.57
N LEU A 562 -14.05 -7.45 -34.88
CA LEU A 562 -14.01 -7.06 -33.46
C LEU A 562 -14.16 -5.55 -33.26
N LEU A 563 -13.80 -4.76 -34.26
CA LEU A 563 -13.67 -3.31 -34.14
C LEU A 563 -15.04 -2.63 -34.30
N PRO A 564 -15.30 -1.50 -33.61
CA PRO A 564 -16.46 -0.66 -33.90
C PRO A 564 -16.42 -0.16 -35.35
N GLU A 565 -17.58 -0.15 -36.03
CA GLU A 565 -17.71 0.20 -37.45
C GLU A 565 -17.32 1.64 -37.81
N ASP A 566 -17.27 2.54 -36.83
CA ASP A 566 -16.90 3.94 -36.98
C ASP A 566 -15.50 4.25 -36.44
N LEU A 567 -14.73 3.22 -36.06
CA LEU A 567 -13.37 3.38 -35.57
C LEU A 567 -12.43 3.74 -36.72
N ILE A 568 -11.74 4.87 -36.56
CA ILE A 568 -10.69 5.33 -37.46
C ILE A 568 -9.44 5.58 -36.65
N LEU A 569 -8.30 5.01 -37.05
CA LEU A 569 -7.03 5.14 -36.36
C LEU A 569 -5.87 4.76 -37.27
N TRP A 570 -4.76 5.49 -37.18
CA TRP A 570 -3.49 5.07 -37.78
C TRP A 570 -2.31 5.33 -36.85
N TYR A 571 -1.35 4.41 -36.81
CA TYR A 571 -0.12 4.56 -36.03
C TYR A 571 0.96 3.56 -36.46
N GLU A 572 2.20 3.89 -36.12
CA GLU A 572 3.33 2.98 -36.30
C GLU A 572 3.45 2.00 -35.12
N ASN A 573 3.52 0.70 -35.45
CA ASN A 573 3.62 -0.38 -34.47
C ASN A 573 5.08 -0.54 -33.97
N LYS A 574 5.43 -1.64 -33.30
CA LYS A 574 6.76 -1.89 -32.73
C LYS A 574 7.76 -2.48 -33.74
N LEU A 575 7.28 -3.10 -34.82
CA LEU A 575 8.14 -3.63 -35.89
C LEU A 575 8.88 -2.51 -36.63
N GLY A 576 8.28 -1.32 -36.65
CA GLY A 576 8.77 -0.17 -37.41
C GLY A 576 8.29 -0.28 -38.86
N ALA A 577 7.93 0.86 -39.44
CA ALA A 577 7.46 0.91 -40.82
C ALA A 577 8.58 1.27 -41.79
N ASP A 578 8.55 0.73 -43.01
CA ASP A 578 9.39 1.23 -44.09
C ASP A 578 9.08 2.71 -44.36
N GLU A 579 10.08 3.59 -44.29
CA GLU A 579 9.88 5.03 -44.41
C GLU A 579 9.26 5.43 -45.77
N GLY A 580 9.61 4.72 -46.84
CA GLY A 580 9.09 4.96 -48.18
C GLY A 580 7.62 4.60 -48.31
N LYS A 581 7.21 3.43 -47.81
CA LYS A 581 5.80 3.02 -47.78
C LYS A 581 4.97 3.89 -46.84
N LYS A 582 5.49 4.17 -45.65
CA LYS A 582 4.84 5.04 -44.65
C LYS A 582 4.49 6.41 -45.23
N LYS A 583 5.42 7.03 -45.94
CA LYS A 583 5.20 8.34 -46.56
C LYS A 583 4.04 8.31 -47.57
N LYS A 584 4.00 7.30 -48.44
CA LYS A 584 2.90 7.11 -49.41
C LYS A 584 1.55 6.87 -48.74
N ILE A 585 1.52 6.08 -47.66
CA ILE A 585 0.30 5.87 -46.88
C ILE A 585 -0.19 7.18 -46.26
N LEU A 586 0.70 7.99 -45.69
CA LEU A 586 0.35 9.30 -45.13
C LEU A 586 -0.18 10.26 -46.21
N GLU A 587 0.47 10.33 -47.37
CA GLU A 587 0.00 11.14 -48.51
C GLU A 587 -1.39 10.68 -49.03
N ALA A 588 -1.68 9.38 -48.99
CA ALA A 588 -3.00 8.84 -49.29
C ALA A 588 -4.03 9.19 -48.19
N LEU A 589 -3.65 9.10 -46.91
CA LEU A 589 -4.50 9.48 -45.78
C LEU A 589 -4.84 10.99 -45.78
N ASP A 590 -3.92 11.86 -46.19
CA ASP A 590 -4.20 13.29 -46.36
C ASP A 590 -5.22 13.54 -47.48
N ARG A 591 -5.21 12.71 -48.54
CA ARG A 591 -6.21 12.74 -49.62
C ARG A 591 -7.54 12.09 -49.25
N LEU A 592 -7.62 11.34 -48.14
CA LEU A 592 -8.88 10.81 -47.59
C LEU A 592 -9.92 11.94 -47.38
N PHE A 593 -9.46 13.18 -47.18
CA PHE A 593 -10.28 14.36 -47.00
C PHE A 593 -10.67 15.06 -48.32
N LEU A 594 -10.13 14.66 -49.47
CA LEU A 594 -10.28 15.37 -50.76
C LEU A 594 -10.87 14.48 -51.87
N GLU A 595 -10.60 13.17 -51.86
CA GLU A 595 -10.94 12.22 -52.95
C GLU A 595 -12.05 11.22 -52.56
N LYS A 596 -12.43 10.33 -53.49
CA LYS A 596 -13.36 9.23 -53.20
C LYS A 596 -12.71 8.22 -52.25
N LYS A 597 -13.42 7.83 -51.18
CA LYS A 597 -12.94 6.89 -50.15
C LYS A 597 -12.39 5.57 -50.75
N GLU A 598 -13.02 5.05 -51.80
CA GLU A 598 -12.66 3.77 -52.43
C GLU A 598 -11.25 3.79 -53.07
N GLU A 599 -10.92 4.86 -53.79
CA GLU A 599 -9.62 5.03 -54.47
C GLU A 599 -8.49 5.13 -53.44
N VAL A 600 -8.72 5.87 -52.34
CA VAL A 600 -7.76 6.01 -51.24
C VAL A 600 -7.55 4.69 -50.50
N ILE A 601 -8.63 3.92 -50.25
CA ILE A 601 -8.54 2.61 -49.59
C ILE A 601 -7.73 1.62 -50.45
N GLU A 602 -7.92 1.60 -51.77
CA GLU A 602 -7.12 0.76 -52.65
C GLU A 602 -5.64 1.15 -52.64
N GLU A 603 -5.34 2.44 -52.67
CA GLU A 603 -3.95 2.94 -52.64
C GLU A 603 -3.23 2.56 -51.33
N ILE A 604 -3.94 2.64 -50.20
CA ILE A 604 -3.43 2.21 -48.88
C ILE A 604 -3.16 0.70 -48.88
N LYS A 605 -4.09 -0.12 -49.40
CA LYS A 605 -3.91 -1.58 -49.49
C LYS A 605 -2.70 -1.95 -50.37
N ARG A 606 -2.49 -1.26 -51.50
CA ARG A 606 -1.34 -1.51 -52.39
C ARG A 606 0.00 -1.19 -51.75
N ASN A 607 0.05 -0.17 -50.90
CA ASN A 607 1.26 0.23 -50.17
C ASN A 607 1.33 -0.36 -48.76
N SER A 608 0.56 -1.42 -48.46
CA SER A 608 0.49 -2.03 -47.14
C SER A 608 1.87 -2.40 -46.60
N ASP A 609 2.02 -2.18 -45.30
CA ASP A 609 3.21 -2.50 -44.55
C ASP A 609 2.82 -3.03 -43.17
N ASP A 610 3.39 -4.17 -42.77
CA ASP A 610 3.09 -4.75 -41.46
C ASP A 610 3.51 -3.84 -40.30
N GLY A 611 4.39 -2.85 -40.52
CA GLY A 611 4.84 -1.87 -39.53
C GLY A 611 3.89 -0.68 -39.29
N PHE A 612 2.96 -0.40 -40.21
CA PHE A 612 2.08 0.77 -40.12
C PHE A 612 0.60 0.37 -40.12
N VAL A 613 -0.04 0.52 -38.96
CA VAL A 613 -1.43 0.13 -38.72
C VAL A 613 -2.36 1.23 -39.20
N VAL A 614 -3.33 0.86 -40.05
CA VAL A 614 -4.38 1.76 -40.55
C VAL A 614 -5.74 1.06 -40.45
N ILE A 615 -6.62 1.66 -39.67
CA ILE A 615 -8.00 1.24 -39.44
C ILE A 615 -8.91 2.38 -39.91
N ILE A 616 -9.85 2.08 -40.80
CA ILE A 616 -10.84 3.04 -41.29
C ILE A 616 -12.20 2.36 -41.27
N ASP A 617 -13.19 3.02 -40.66
CA ASP A 617 -14.56 2.54 -40.54
C ASP A 617 -14.60 1.07 -40.04
N GLY A 618 -13.85 0.79 -38.97
CA GLY A 618 -13.76 -0.54 -38.35
C GLY A 618 -12.96 -1.60 -39.14
N LYS A 619 -12.45 -1.26 -40.34
CA LYS A 619 -11.71 -2.19 -41.20
C LYS A 619 -10.20 -1.99 -41.08
N LEU A 620 -9.47 -3.04 -40.73
CA LEU A 620 -8.01 -3.08 -40.71
C LEU A 620 -7.48 -3.24 -42.14
N LEU A 621 -6.93 -2.17 -42.71
CA LEU A 621 -6.47 -2.13 -44.11
C LEU A 621 -4.99 -2.48 -44.26
N SER A 622 -4.16 -1.98 -43.35
CA SER A 622 -2.70 -2.16 -43.33
C SER A 622 -2.21 -2.36 -41.90
N GLY A 623 -1.05 -2.99 -41.75
CA GLY A 623 -0.36 -3.20 -40.48
C GLY A 623 -0.70 -4.51 -39.77
N ALA A 624 0.24 -4.94 -38.94
CA ALA A 624 0.08 -6.07 -38.04
C ALA A 624 -0.13 -5.59 -36.60
N ILE A 625 -0.95 -6.34 -35.87
CA ILE A 625 -1.33 -6.08 -34.49
C ILE A 625 -0.27 -6.65 -33.55
N ASP A 626 0.28 -5.80 -32.70
CA ASP A 626 1.32 -6.15 -31.72
C ASP A 626 1.05 -5.49 -30.34
N LYS A 627 2.07 -5.38 -29.49
CA LYS A 627 1.95 -4.77 -28.15
C LYS A 627 1.36 -3.35 -28.20
N LYS A 628 1.64 -2.53 -29.24
CA LYS A 628 1.12 -1.16 -29.35
C LYS A 628 -0.38 -1.10 -29.68
N ALA A 629 -1.01 -2.22 -30.04
CA ALA A 629 -2.44 -2.25 -30.30
C ALA A 629 -3.26 -2.31 -29.01
N TYR A 630 -3.08 -3.37 -28.22
CA TYR A 630 -3.89 -3.63 -27.02
C TYR A 630 -3.07 -4.17 -25.85
N GLY A 631 -1.73 -4.07 -25.91
CA GLY A 631 -0.86 -4.45 -24.82
C GLY A 631 -0.81 -3.42 -23.70
N ARG A 632 -0.32 -3.85 -22.53
CA ARG A 632 -0.07 -2.98 -21.36
C ARG A 632 0.80 -1.77 -21.75
N GLU A 633 0.45 -0.60 -21.20
CA GLU A 633 1.06 0.72 -21.34
C GLU A 633 0.89 1.37 -22.73
N ASP A 634 1.12 0.61 -23.80
CA ASP A 634 1.24 1.14 -25.16
C ASP A 634 -0.02 0.95 -26.03
N GLY A 635 -1.07 0.28 -25.54
CA GLY A 635 -2.23 -0.15 -26.31
C GLY A 635 -3.13 0.97 -26.84
N LYS A 636 -2.83 1.50 -28.03
CA LYS A 636 -3.55 2.62 -28.65
C LYS A 636 -4.99 2.29 -29.06
N ILE A 637 -5.23 1.09 -29.61
CA ILE A 637 -6.58 0.66 -30.00
C ILE A 637 -7.44 0.55 -28.74
N LEU A 638 -6.92 -0.13 -27.72
CA LEU A 638 -7.64 -0.33 -26.46
C LEU A 638 -7.94 1.00 -25.75
N ASP A 639 -6.97 1.92 -25.67
CA ASP A 639 -7.15 3.22 -25.03
C ASP A 639 -8.27 4.04 -25.70
N ILE A 640 -8.33 4.03 -27.03
CA ILE A 640 -9.38 4.71 -27.80
C ILE A 640 -10.74 4.03 -27.58
N ILE A 641 -10.79 2.69 -27.59
CA ILE A 641 -12.05 1.97 -27.36
C ILE A 641 -12.65 2.32 -26.00
N VAL A 642 -11.83 2.33 -24.94
CA VAL A 642 -12.29 2.68 -23.58
C VAL A 642 -12.83 4.10 -23.52
N ARG A 643 -12.17 5.06 -24.17
CA ARG A 643 -12.51 6.49 -24.09
C ARG A 643 -13.69 6.88 -24.98
N GLU A 644 -13.81 6.31 -26.17
CA GLU A 644 -14.83 6.69 -27.15
C GLU A 644 -16.10 5.84 -27.02
N TYR A 645 -15.99 4.55 -26.67
CA TYR A 645 -17.11 3.59 -26.66
C TYR A 645 -17.46 3.05 -25.27
N GLY A 646 -16.73 3.48 -24.24
CA GLY A 646 -16.97 3.13 -22.86
C GLY A 646 -16.36 1.79 -22.43
N VAL A 647 -16.48 1.52 -21.13
CA VAL A 647 -15.81 0.40 -20.44
C VAL A 647 -16.38 -0.97 -20.81
N GLU A 648 -17.68 -1.06 -21.11
CA GLU A 648 -18.33 -2.33 -21.43
C GLU A 648 -17.91 -2.85 -22.81
N ARG A 649 -17.81 -1.95 -23.80
CA ARG A 649 -17.30 -2.32 -25.12
C ARG A 649 -15.83 -2.72 -25.05
N ALA A 650 -15.04 -2.05 -24.22
CA ALA A 650 -13.64 -2.42 -24.00
C ALA A 650 -13.48 -3.80 -23.35
N ARG A 651 -14.36 -4.15 -22.40
CA ARG A 651 -14.42 -5.49 -21.78
C ARG A 651 -14.67 -6.57 -22.84
N GLN A 652 -15.72 -6.39 -23.66
CA GLN A 652 -16.06 -7.32 -24.73
C GLN A 652 -14.92 -7.49 -25.74
N PHE A 653 -14.33 -6.37 -26.18
CA PHE A 653 -13.19 -6.38 -27.08
C PHE A 653 -12.01 -7.18 -26.50
N LEU A 654 -11.65 -6.95 -25.23
CA LEU A 654 -10.56 -7.68 -24.59
C LEU A 654 -10.85 -9.18 -24.45
N ASP A 655 -12.07 -9.55 -24.03
CA ASP A 655 -12.47 -10.96 -23.87
C ASP A 655 -12.39 -11.70 -25.22
N GLN A 656 -12.92 -11.10 -26.29
CA GLN A 656 -12.98 -11.71 -27.61
C GLN A 656 -11.61 -11.77 -28.29
N VAL A 657 -10.83 -10.68 -28.25
CA VAL A 657 -9.46 -10.64 -28.81
C VAL A 657 -8.57 -11.67 -28.14
N THR A 658 -8.69 -11.83 -26.83
CA THR A 658 -7.92 -12.82 -26.07
C THR A 658 -8.19 -14.23 -26.58
N LYS A 659 -9.46 -14.63 -26.66
CA LYS A 659 -9.84 -15.97 -27.14
C LYS A 659 -9.43 -16.19 -28.58
N LEU A 660 -9.61 -15.19 -29.45
CA LEU A 660 -9.23 -15.27 -30.86
C LEU A 660 -7.72 -15.46 -31.03
N ALA A 661 -6.91 -14.66 -30.33
CA ALA A 661 -5.45 -14.77 -30.39
C ALA A 661 -4.97 -16.13 -29.87
N ILE A 662 -5.57 -16.64 -28.78
CA ILE A 662 -5.26 -17.96 -28.21
C ILE A 662 -5.63 -19.09 -29.18
N TRP A 663 -6.76 -19.00 -29.86
CA TRP A 663 -7.15 -20.01 -30.83
C TRP A 663 -6.10 -20.08 -31.96
N VAL A 664 -5.71 -18.93 -32.50
CA VAL A 664 -4.74 -18.84 -33.61
C VAL A 664 -3.38 -19.39 -33.22
N ILE A 665 -2.83 -18.98 -32.07
CA ILE A 665 -1.50 -19.44 -31.65
C ILE A 665 -1.49 -20.95 -31.35
N THR A 666 -2.60 -21.48 -30.83
CA THR A 666 -2.76 -22.90 -30.52
C THR A 666 -2.80 -23.76 -31.78
N HIS A 667 -3.59 -23.37 -32.78
CA HIS A 667 -3.79 -24.17 -33.99
C HIS A 667 -2.67 -24.02 -35.01
N LYS A 668 -2.04 -22.83 -35.11
CA LYS A 668 -0.89 -22.63 -36.01
C LYS A 668 0.39 -23.29 -35.49
N GLY A 669 0.47 -23.55 -34.19
CA GLY A 669 1.68 -24.01 -33.53
C GLY A 669 2.68 -22.87 -33.37
N PHE A 670 3.08 -22.62 -32.13
CA PHE A 670 4.11 -21.64 -31.79
C PHE A 670 5.03 -22.26 -30.76
N THR A 671 6.28 -22.47 -31.15
CA THR A 671 7.29 -23.11 -30.30
C THR A 671 8.58 -22.34 -30.39
N THR A 672 9.51 -22.58 -29.47
CA THR A 672 10.89 -22.13 -29.63
C THR A 672 11.78 -23.34 -29.46
N ALA A 673 12.74 -23.49 -30.37
CA ALA A 673 13.67 -24.60 -30.39
C ALA A 673 15.11 -24.07 -30.24
N ILE A 674 16.04 -24.99 -29.97
CA ILE A 674 17.43 -24.60 -29.70
C ILE A 674 18.09 -23.93 -30.92
N ASP A 675 17.64 -24.27 -32.13
CA ASP A 675 18.10 -23.73 -33.41
C ASP A 675 17.64 -22.29 -33.69
N ASP A 676 16.65 -21.79 -32.95
CA ASP A 676 16.28 -20.36 -32.98
C ASP A 676 17.45 -19.46 -32.54
N GLU A 677 18.46 -20.01 -31.87
CA GLU A 677 19.64 -19.27 -31.42
C GLU A 677 20.89 -19.64 -32.21
N ASP A 678 20.80 -20.49 -33.22
CA ASP A 678 21.95 -20.84 -34.07
C ASP A 678 22.33 -19.69 -34.98
N LEU A 679 23.64 -19.40 -35.00
CA LEU A 679 24.25 -18.46 -35.93
C LEU A 679 25.13 -19.24 -36.90
N PRO A 680 25.13 -18.88 -38.20
CA PRO A 680 26.03 -19.50 -39.16
C PRO A 680 27.49 -19.20 -38.78
N GLU A 681 28.42 -20.06 -39.23
CA GLU A 681 29.85 -19.91 -38.94
C GLU A 681 30.39 -18.53 -39.35
N GLU A 682 29.94 -18.01 -40.49
CA GLU A 682 30.27 -16.66 -40.95
C GLU A 682 29.94 -15.57 -39.92
N ALA A 683 28.76 -15.66 -39.28
CA ALA A 683 28.36 -14.70 -38.26
C ALA A 683 29.19 -14.87 -36.98
N MET A 684 29.47 -16.11 -36.58
CA MET A 684 30.31 -16.40 -35.42
C MET A 684 31.74 -15.88 -35.60
N ASP A 685 32.33 -16.03 -36.78
CA ASP A 685 33.68 -15.55 -37.04
C ASP A 685 33.76 -14.03 -37.05
N ARG A 686 32.75 -13.35 -37.62
CA ARG A 686 32.63 -11.88 -37.51
C ARG A 686 32.50 -11.42 -36.06
N ILE A 687 31.74 -12.14 -35.21
CA ILE A 687 31.63 -11.82 -33.79
C ILE A 687 32.99 -11.99 -33.08
N LYS A 688 33.74 -13.05 -33.38
CA LYS A 688 35.09 -13.27 -32.82
C LYS A 688 36.06 -12.15 -33.22
N GLU A 689 36.00 -11.68 -34.46
CA GLU A 689 36.79 -10.54 -34.94
C GLU A 689 36.48 -9.27 -34.14
N ILE A 690 35.20 -8.94 -33.96
CA ILE A 690 34.77 -7.78 -33.15
C ILE A 690 35.29 -7.87 -31.72
N ILE A 691 35.21 -9.05 -31.09
CA ILE A 691 35.70 -9.28 -29.73
C ILE A 691 37.22 -9.07 -29.67
N ARG A 692 37.97 -9.61 -30.63
CA ARG A 692 39.43 -9.49 -30.69
C ARG A 692 39.87 -8.03 -30.85
N GLU A 693 39.24 -7.29 -31.76
CA GLU A 693 39.49 -5.86 -31.94
C GLU A 693 39.22 -5.07 -30.66
N ALA A 694 38.15 -5.40 -29.94
CA ALA A 694 37.82 -4.78 -28.66
C ALA A 694 38.87 -5.09 -27.58
N GLU A 695 39.33 -6.34 -27.46
CA GLU A 695 40.42 -6.72 -26.53
C GLU A 695 41.73 -5.97 -26.84
N GLU A 696 42.07 -5.81 -28.12
CA GLU A 696 43.25 -5.07 -28.55
C GLU A 696 43.14 -3.56 -28.27
N ARG A 697 41.95 -2.96 -28.46
CA ARG A 697 41.68 -1.56 -28.07
C ARG A 697 41.83 -1.37 -26.57
N VAL A 698 41.31 -2.29 -25.75
CA VAL A 698 41.46 -2.25 -24.28
C VAL A 698 42.92 -2.37 -23.87
N LYS A 699 43.69 -3.25 -24.53
CA LYS A 699 45.13 -3.39 -24.27
C LYS A 699 45.91 -2.10 -24.55
N ARG A 700 45.63 -1.43 -25.67
CA ARG A 700 46.21 -0.12 -26.01
C ARG A 700 45.90 0.95 -24.96
N LEU A 701 44.67 0.99 -24.44
CA LEU A 701 44.31 1.92 -23.36
C LEU A 701 45.09 1.65 -22.06
N ILE A 702 45.33 0.37 -21.73
CA ILE A 702 46.11 -0.02 -20.55
C ILE A 702 47.59 0.33 -20.74
N GLU A 703 48.14 0.15 -21.94
CA GLU A 703 49.53 0.53 -22.28
C GLU A 703 49.72 2.05 -22.19
N ALA A 704 48.81 2.84 -22.76
CA ALA A 704 48.82 4.30 -22.64
C ALA A 704 48.72 4.77 -21.18
N TYR A 705 47.89 4.10 -20.37
CA TYR A 705 47.79 4.39 -18.93
C TYR A 705 49.11 4.10 -18.19
N LYS A 706 49.78 2.98 -18.50
CA LYS A 706 51.08 2.64 -17.90
C LYS A 706 52.21 3.58 -18.35
N ALA A 707 52.14 4.09 -19.58
CA ALA A 707 53.08 5.08 -20.12
C ALA A 707 52.83 6.50 -19.57
N GLY A 708 51.69 6.74 -18.90
CA GLY A 708 51.31 8.07 -18.41
C GLY A 708 50.79 9.00 -19.51
N GLU A 709 50.47 8.46 -20.69
CA GLU A 709 50.00 9.20 -21.88
C GLU A 709 48.47 9.32 -21.95
N LEU A 710 47.75 8.71 -20.99
CA LEU A 710 46.29 8.72 -20.98
C LEU A 710 45.74 10.08 -20.54
N GLU A 711 45.08 10.78 -21.46
CA GLU A 711 44.37 12.02 -21.12
C GLU A 711 43.19 11.77 -20.16
N PRO A 712 43.13 12.48 -19.01
CA PRO A 712 42.05 12.35 -18.04
C PRO A 712 40.75 12.97 -18.57
N LEU A 713 39.63 12.32 -18.26
CA LEU A 713 38.32 12.91 -18.51
C LEU A 713 38.01 13.97 -17.45
N PRO A 714 37.32 15.08 -17.81
CA PRO A 714 36.94 16.11 -16.86
C PRO A 714 36.18 15.55 -15.65
N GLY A 715 36.64 15.89 -14.44
CA GLY A 715 35.99 15.49 -13.19
C GLY A 715 36.19 14.03 -12.76
N LYS A 716 36.99 13.23 -13.49
CA LYS A 716 37.35 11.86 -13.11
C LYS A 716 38.85 11.76 -12.82
N THR A 717 39.22 10.85 -11.92
CA THR A 717 40.63 10.49 -11.75
C THR A 717 41.16 9.77 -12.99
N LEU A 718 42.50 9.67 -13.15
CA LEU A 718 43.11 8.93 -14.26
C LEU A 718 42.69 7.45 -14.26
N GLU A 719 42.61 6.82 -13.10
CA GLU A 719 42.13 5.43 -12.93
C GLU A 719 40.66 5.29 -13.37
N GLU A 720 39.79 6.19 -12.93
CA GLU A 720 38.38 6.18 -13.32
C GLU A 720 38.18 6.52 -14.79
N THR A 721 39.08 7.32 -15.36
CA THR A 721 39.10 7.62 -16.80
C THR A 721 39.41 6.36 -17.60
N LEU A 722 40.42 5.59 -17.19
CA LEU A 722 40.75 4.31 -17.82
C LEU A 722 39.55 3.37 -17.78
N GLU A 723 38.96 3.16 -16.60
CA GLU A 723 37.80 2.28 -16.41
C GLU A 723 36.61 2.73 -17.26
N SER A 724 36.32 4.04 -17.31
CA SER A 724 35.23 4.59 -18.10
C SER A 724 35.43 4.39 -19.61
N LYS A 725 36.65 4.60 -20.12
CA LYS A 725 36.99 4.39 -21.53
C LYS A 725 36.90 2.90 -21.89
N ILE A 726 37.39 2.00 -21.03
CA ILE A 726 37.30 0.54 -21.25
C ILE A 726 35.84 0.07 -21.28
N MET A 727 35.01 0.49 -20.32
CA MET A 727 33.60 0.09 -20.30
C MET A 727 32.84 0.55 -21.55
N ALA A 728 33.13 1.75 -22.07
CA ALA A 728 32.53 2.25 -23.30
C ALA A 728 32.92 1.38 -24.52
N VAL A 729 34.20 1.05 -24.66
CA VAL A 729 34.70 0.19 -25.76
C VAL A 729 34.06 -1.19 -25.72
N LEU A 730 33.96 -1.80 -24.53
CA LEU A 730 33.38 -3.14 -24.39
C LEU A 730 31.84 -3.14 -24.58
N ALA A 731 31.16 -2.06 -24.22
CA ALA A 731 29.73 -1.90 -24.49
C ALA A 731 29.45 -1.75 -26.00
N GLU A 732 30.25 -0.92 -26.69
CA GLU A 732 30.19 -0.76 -28.15
C GLU A 732 30.39 -2.10 -28.87
N ALA A 733 31.39 -2.88 -28.45
CA ALA A 733 31.66 -4.19 -29.02
C ALA A 733 30.49 -5.17 -28.85
N ARG A 734 29.87 -5.20 -27.67
CA ARG A 734 28.68 -6.02 -27.41
C ARG A 734 27.51 -5.62 -28.31
N ASP A 735 27.25 -4.32 -28.44
CA ASP A 735 26.12 -3.84 -29.24
C ASP A 735 26.34 -4.10 -30.75
N ASN A 736 27.58 -3.99 -31.23
CA ASN A 736 27.94 -4.35 -32.61
C ASN A 736 27.78 -5.85 -32.88
N ALA A 737 28.24 -6.72 -31.96
CA ALA A 737 28.01 -8.15 -32.06
C ALA A 737 26.50 -8.49 -32.05
N GLY A 738 25.69 -7.73 -31.30
CA GLY A 738 24.24 -7.86 -31.32
C GLY A 738 23.60 -7.51 -32.65
N LYS A 739 24.06 -6.44 -33.31
CA LYS A 739 23.60 -6.08 -34.66
C LYS A 739 23.95 -7.15 -35.69
N VAL A 740 25.14 -7.74 -35.59
CA VAL A 740 25.53 -8.88 -36.44
C VAL A 740 24.57 -10.04 -36.19
N ALA A 741 24.36 -10.46 -34.94
CA ALA A 741 23.42 -11.54 -34.64
C ALA A 741 22.00 -11.26 -35.17
N GLU A 742 21.49 -10.03 -35.05
CA GLU A 742 20.15 -9.68 -35.55
C GLU A 742 20.03 -9.75 -37.08
N GLN A 743 21.08 -9.43 -37.83
CA GLN A 743 21.05 -9.50 -39.30
C GLN A 743 20.87 -10.93 -39.82
N TYR A 744 21.43 -11.91 -39.11
CA TYR A 744 21.36 -13.33 -39.50
C TYR A 744 20.16 -14.06 -38.88
N LEU A 745 19.54 -13.49 -37.84
CA LEU A 745 18.32 -14.03 -37.21
C LEU A 745 17.07 -13.43 -37.89
N GLY A 746 16.53 -14.15 -38.87
CA GLY A 746 15.37 -13.70 -39.66
C GLY A 746 14.03 -13.67 -38.90
N MET A 747 13.02 -13.01 -39.50
CA MET A 747 11.65 -12.90 -38.96
C MET A 747 10.83 -14.21 -38.99
N ASN A 748 11.38 -15.27 -39.61
CA ASN A 748 10.77 -16.61 -39.62
C ASN A 748 11.01 -17.36 -38.30
N ASN A 749 11.86 -16.84 -37.43
CA ASN A 749 12.19 -17.40 -36.13
C ASN A 749 11.20 -16.89 -35.06
N PHE A 750 10.62 -17.82 -34.30
CA PHE A 750 9.61 -17.51 -33.29
C PHE A 750 10.17 -16.69 -32.11
N ALA A 751 11.43 -16.92 -31.71
CA ALA A 751 12.10 -16.13 -30.67
C ALA A 751 12.24 -14.65 -31.10
N VAL A 752 12.61 -14.42 -32.37
CA VAL A 752 12.72 -13.06 -32.94
C VAL A 752 11.35 -12.38 -32.99
N ILE A 753 10.30 -13.12 -33.41
CA ILE A 753 8.92 -12.62 -33.41
C ILE A 753 8.52 -12.15 -32.01
N MET A 754 8.76 -12.94 -30.96
CA MET A 754 8.43 -12.55 -29.57
C MET A 754 9.12 -11.27 -29.13
N ALA A 755 10.42 -11.13 -29.45
CA ALA A 755 11.21 -9.96 -29.06
C ALA A 755 10.78 -8.69 -29.80
N LYS A 756 10.57 -8.79 -31.12
CA LYS A 756 10.20 -7.64 -31.96
C LYS A 756 8.76 -7.19 -31.69
N THR A 757 7.80 -8.11 -31.64
CA THR A 757 6.39 -7.78 -31.29
C THR A 757 6.22 -7.31 -29.84
N GLY A 758 7.16 -7.66 -28.96
CA GLY A 758 7.13 -7.27 -27.55
C GLY A 758 6.25 -8.14 -26.66
N ALA A 759 5.92 -9.35 -27.10
CA ALA A 759 5.24 -10.36 -26.30
C ALA A 759 6.09 -10.77 -25.09
N ARG A 760 7.34 -11.17 -25.32
CA ARG A 760 8.30 -11.56 -24.28
C ARG A 760 9.73 -11.45 -24.82
N GLY A 761 10.64 -10.96 -23.97
CA GLY A 761 12.04 -10.79 -24.33
C GLY A 761 12.35 -9.49 -25.07
N LYS A 762 13.65 -9.17 -25.13
CA LYS A 762 14.23 -8.07 -25.90
C LYS A 762 15.27 -8.65 -26.84
N ILE A 763 15.58 -7.95 -27.93
CA ILE A 763 16.65 -8.33 -28.87
C ILE A 763 17.98 -8.52 -28.12
N LEU A 764 18.26 -7.65 -27.14
CA LEU A 764 19.43 -7.77 -26.27
C LEU A 764 19.55 -9.15 -25.59
N ASN A 765 18.44 -9.77 -25.18
CA ASN A 765 18.49 -11.08 -24.52
C ASN A 765 18.84 -12.18 -25.54
N ILE A 766 18.28 -12.10 -26.76
CA ILE A 766 18.62 -13.02 -27.86
C ILE A 766 20.10 -12.87 -28.23
N THR A 767 20.60 -11.64 -28.31
CA THR A 767 22.03 -11.36 -28.48
C THR A 767 22.88 -12.02 -27.39
N GLN A 768 22.44 -11.98 -26.13
CA GLN A 768 23.17 -12.59 -25.02
C GLN A 768 23.18 -14.12 -25.07
N MET A 769 22.09 -14.72 -25.56
CA MET A 769 21.97 -16.17 -25.72
C MET A 769 22.82 -16.70 -26.88
N ALA A 770 22.86 -15.98 -28.00
CA ALA A 770 23.55 -16.40 -29.22
C ALA A 770 24.99 -15.87 -29.35
N ALA A 771 25.25 -14.58 -29.08
CA ALA A 771 26.52 -13.90 -29.39
C ALA A 771 27.48 -13.79 -28.18
N LEU A 772 27.21 -12.93 -27.20
CA LEU A 772 28.02 -12.79 -25.98
C LEU A 772 27.26 -12.11 -24.83
N LEU A 773 27.65 -12.41 -23.58
CA LEU A 773 27.07 -11.75 -22.40
C LEU A 773 27.61 -10.33 -22.18
N GLY A 774 28.92 -10.14 -22.37
CA GLY A 774 29.61 -8.87 -22.18
C GLY A 774 30.11 -8.61 -20.76
N GLN A 775 30.36 -7.34 -20.46
CA GLN A 775 31.00 -6.92 -19.20
C GLN A 775 30.08 -7.13 -17.99
N GLN A 776 30.58 -7.85 -16.98
CA GLN A 776 29.92 -7.97 -15.67
C GLN A 776 30.37 -6.83 -14.75
N SER A 777 29.42 -6.18 -14.10
CA SER A 777 29.67 -5.05 -13.19
C SER A 777 29.15 -5.35 -11.80
N ILE A 778 29.74 -4.69 -10.79
CA ILE A 778 29.16 -4.57 -9.44
C ILE A 778 29.17 -3.10 -9.05
N ARG A 779 27.99 -2.54 -8.74
CA ARG A 779 27.81 -1.14 -8.32
C ARG A 779 28.43 -0.13 -9.29
N GLY A 780 28.27 -0.38 -10.59
CA GLY A 780 28.76 0.50 -11.66
C GLY A 780 30.26 0.44 -11.96
N LYS A 781 31.03 -0.43 -11.29
CA LYS A 781 32.45 -0.68 -11.60
C LYS A 781 32.65 -2.08 -12.15
N ARG A 782 33.73 -2.30 -12.92
CA ARG A 782 34.19 -3.66 -13.29
C ARG A 782 34.61 -4.45 -12.05
N LEU A 783 34.78 -5.76 -12.19
CA LEU A 783 35.10 -6.61 -11.05
C LEU A 783 36.50 -6.28 -10.49
N TYR A 784 36.56 -5.91 -9.21
CA TYR A 784 37.82 -5.58 -8.53
C TYR A 784 38.02 -6.26 -7.18
N ARG A 785 36.95 -6.74 -6.55
CA ARG A 785 37.02 -7.45 -5.25
C ARG A 785 37.53 -8.87 -5.46
N GLY A 786 38.63 -9.22 -4.80
CA GLY A 786 39.25 -10.53 -4.92
C GLY A 786 40.52 -10.64 -4.08
N TYR A 787 41.52 -11.35 -4.59
CA TYR A 787 42.85 -11.45 -3.99
C TYR A 787 43.62 -10.10 -4.08
N ARG A 788 44.73 -9.99 -3.35
CA ARG A 788 45.64 -8.83 -3.48
C ARG A 788 46.12 -8.71 -4.93
N GLY A 789 45.74 -7.63 -5.61
CA GLY A 789 46.15 -7.30 -6.98
C GLY A 789 45.42 -8.04 -8.11
N ARG A 790 44.42 -8.87 -7.85
CA ARG A 790 43.69 -9.62 -8.91
C ARG A 790 42.33 -10.14 -8.44
N VAL A 791 41.39 -10.35 -9.35
CA VAL A 791 40.05 -10.85 -8.99
C VAL A 791 40.07 -12.34 -8.66
N LEU A 792 40.60 -13.17 -9.57
CA LEU A 792 40.76 -14.62 -9.39
C LEU A 792 42.23 -15.02 -9.34
N SER A 793 42.51 -16.17 -8.70
CA SER A 793 43.86 -16.77 -8.59
C SER A 793 44.48 -17.20 -9.93
N HIS A 794 43.65 -17.33 -10.98
CA HIS A 794 44.05 -17.76 -12.32
C HIS A 794 44.69 -16.65 -13.17
N PHE A 795 44.55 -15.37 -12.77
CA PHE A 795 45.12 -14.24 -13.50
C PHE A 795 46.42 -13.74 -12.84
N LYS A 796 47.28 -13.07 -13.62
CA LYS A 796 48.50 -12.45 -13.10
C LYS A 796 48.15 -11.28 -12.16
N PRO A 797 48.93 -11.06 -11.09
CA PRO A 797 48.76 -9.86 -10.26
C PRO A 797 48.94 -8.58 -11.10
N GLY A 798 48.05 -7.60 -10.91
CA GLY A 798 48.07 -6.33 -11.63
C GLY A 798 47.41 -6.35 -13.01
N ASP A 799 46.78 -7.45 -13.41
CA ASP A 799 46.10 -7.53 -14.71
C ASP A 799 44.80 -6.71 -14.72
N LEU A 800 44.70 -5.78 -15.69
CA LEU A 800 43.57 -4.89 -15.93
C LEU A 800 42.83 -5.20 -17.25
N GLY A 801 43.25 -6.26 -17.95
CA GLY A 801 42.67 -6.69 -19.22
C GLY A 801 41.19 -7.03 -19.13
N ALA A 802 40.52 -7.10 -20.29
CA ALA A 802 39.08 -7.34 -20.38
C ALA A 802 38.66 -8.63 -19.63
N ARG A 803 39.29 -9.77 -19.95
CA ARG A 803 38.98 -11.06 -19.30
C ARG A 803 39.26 -11.09 -17.80
N ALA A 804 40.38 -10.51 -17.36
CA ALA A 804 40.80 -10.53 -15.95
C ALA A 804 39.84 -9.74 -15.03
N ARG A 805 39.09 -8.79 -15.61
CA ARG A 805 38.16 -7.90 -14.89
C ARG A 805 36.68 -8.18 -15.21
N GLY A 806 36.37 -9.39 -15.65
CA GLY A 806 34.99 -9.87 -15.74
C GLY A 806 34.27 -9.58 -17.06
N PHE A 807 34.98 -9.52 -18.18
CA PHE A 807 34.36 -9.53 -19.51
C PHE A 807 34.11 -10.97 -19.96
N VAL A 808 32.85 -11.30 -20.21
CA VAL A 808 32.42 -12.63 -20.65
C VAL A 808 32.21 -12.62 -22.17
N ILE A 809 33.02 -13.39 -22.87
CA ILE A 809 33.06 -13.43 -24.34
C ILE A 809 32.12 -14.49 -24.91
N ASN A 810 31.85 -15.55 -24.13
CA ASN A 810 30.99 -16.64 -24.53
C ASN A 810 29.51 -16.29 -24.28
N SER A 811 28.64 -16.87 -25.08
CA SER A 811 27.19 -16.81 -24.90
C SER A 811 26.71 -17.96 -24.01
N TYR A 812 25.42 -17.95 -23.65
CA TYR A 812 24.84 -19.10 -22.94
C TYR A 812 24.85 -20.37 -23.79
N LYS A 813 24.70 -20.23 -25.12
CA LYS A 813 24.70 -21.35 -26.06
C LYS A 813 26.09 -21.96 -26.26
N SER A 814 27.12 -21.12 -26.44
CA SER A 814 28.49 -21.62 -26.59
C SER A 814 29.04 -22.22 -25.29
N GLY A 815 28.45 -21.85 -24.14
CA GLY A 815 28.84 -22.31 -22.82
C GLY A 815 29.91 -21.43 -22.17
N LEU A 816 29.76 -21.19 -20.86
CA LEU A 816 30.67 -20.32 -20.10
C LEU A 816 31.87 -21.10 -19.58
N THR A 817 33.06 -20.50 -19.64
CA THR A 817 34.25 -21.04 -18.98
C THR A 817 34.14 -20.92 -17.45
N PRO A 818 34.93 -21.68 -16.65
CA PRO A 818 34.88 -21.60 -15.19
C PRO A 818 35.08 -20.19 -14.63
N GLN A 819 35.97 -19.39 -15.24
CA GLN A 819 36.21 -18.00 -14.83
C GLN A 819 35.00 -17.12 -15.13
N GLU A 820 34.43 -17.24 -16.34
CA GLU A 820 33.26 -16.48 -16.77
C GLU A 820 32.01 -16.81 -15.97
N TYR A 821 31.77 -18.09 -15.69
CA TYR A 821 30.65 -18.54 -14.86
C TYR A 821 30.70 -17.88 -13.47
N PHE A 822 31.89 -17.84 -12.86
CA PHE A 822 32.07 -17.21 -11.55
C PHE A 822 31.89 -15.67 -11.61
N PHE A 823 32.40 -15.02 -12.65
CA PHE A 823 32.19 -13.58 -12.88
C PHE A 823 30.72 -13.24 -13.10
N HIS A 824 29.99 -14.09 -13.83
CA HIS A 824 28.56 -13.92 -14.05
C HIS A 824 27.77 -14.08 -12.75
N ALA A 825 28.11 -15.08 -11.92
CA ALA A 825 27.52 -15.26 -10.60
C ALA A 825 27.75 -14.06 -9.67
N MET A 826 28.92 -13.42 -9.75
CA MET A 826 29.22 -12.19 -9.03
C MET A 826 28.30 -11.03 -9.43
N GLY A 827 28.07 -10.83 -10.75
CA GLY A 827 27.13 -9.83 -11.26
C GLY A 827 25.68 -10.13 -10.89
N GLY A 828 25.26 -11.41 -10.99
CA GLY A 828 23.90 -11.84 -10.65
C GLY A 828 23.50 -11.57 -9.19
N ARG A 829 24.45 -11.65 -8.25
CA ARG A 829 24.20 -11.34 -6.83
C ARG A 829 23.82 -9.88 -6.58
N GLU A 830 24.28 -8.93 -7.41
CA GLU A 830 23.88 -7.53 -7.30
C GLU A 830 22.36 -7.39 -7.49
N GLY A 831 21.81 -8.00 -8.56
CA GLY A 831 20.37 -7.95 -8.85
C GLY A 831 19.50 -8.53 -7.74
N LEU A 832 19.93 -9.66 -7.13
CA LEU A 832 19.21 -10.29 -6.02
C LEU A 832 19.17 -9.41 -4.77
N VAL A 833 20.31 -8.80 -4.40
CA VAL A 833 20.41 -7.95 -3.22
C VAL A 833 19.69 -6.62 -3.42
N ASP A 834 19.87 -5.98 -4.57
CA ASP A 834 19.26 -4.67 -4.85
C ASP A 834 17.73 -4.75 -4.86
N THR A 835 17.16 -5.82 -5.42
CA THR A 835 15.71 -6.05 -5.44
C THR A 835 15.14 -6.17 -4.02
N ALA A 836 15.84 -6.90 -3.15
CA ALA A 836 15.43 -7.05 -1.75
C ALA A 836 15.53 -5.73 -0.96
N VAL A 837 16.63 -4.98 -1.12
CA VAL A 837 16.89 -3.74 -0.37
C VAL A 837 15.95 -2.61 -0.80
N ARG A 838 15.72 -2.45 -2.11
CA ARG A 838 14.85 -1.39 -2.65
C ARG A 838 13.41 -1.49 -2.14
N THR A 839 12.92 -2.71 -1.94
CA THR A 839 11.56 -2.97 -1.42
C THR A 839 11.33 -2.32 -0.06
N ALA A 840 12.29 -2.40 0.86
CA ALA A 840 12.16 -1.81 2.19
C ALA A 840 12.13 -0.27 2.17
N GLN A 841 13.00 0.35 1.36
CA GLN A 841 13.06 1.81 1.23
C GLN A 841 11.82 2.37 0.53
N SER A 842 11.38 1.73 -0.55
CA SER A 842 10.19 2.12 -1.31
C SER A 842 8.94 2.06 -0.44
N GLY A 843 8.71 0.95 0.27
CA GLY A 843 7.53 0.80 1.14
C GLY A 843 7.52 1.82 2.30
N TYR A 844 8.69 2.13 2.88
CA TYR A 844 8.78 3.14 3.93
C TYR A 844 8.51 4.56 3.40
N MET A 845 9.08 4.91 2.25
CA MET A 845 8.82 6.19 1.59
C MET A 845 7.34 6.35 1.24
N GLN A 846 6.74 5.33 0.64
CA GLN A 846 5.31 5.31 0.30
C GLN A 846 4.46 5.53 1.55
N ARG A 847 4.74 4.83 2.65
CA ARG A 847 4.02 5.02 3.92
C ARG A 847 4.12 6.45 4.45
N ARG A 848 5.28 7.10 4.31
CA ARG A 848 5.44 8.51 4.74
C ARG A 848 4.56 9.45 3.93
N LEU A 849 4.51 9.24 2.61
CA LEU A 849 3.69 10.07 1.71
C LEU A 849 2.20 9.83 1.93
N ILE A 850 1.76 8.57 2.05
CA ILE A 850 0.36 8.24 2.33
C ILE A 850 -0.13 8.91 3.61
N ASN A 851 0.61 8.77 4.72
CA ASN A 851 0.21 9.40 6.00
C ASN A 851 0.23 10.93 5.97
N ALA A 852 0.85 11.56 4.96
CA ALA A 852 0.88 13.01 4.81
C ALA A 852 -0.20 13.54 3.86
N LEU A 853 -0.69 12.71 2.93
CA LEU A 853 -1.57 13.15 1.84
C LEU A 853 -2.97 12.50 1.85
N GLN A 854 -3.19 11.46 2.66
CA GLN A 854 -4.47 10.74 2.71
C GLN A 854 -5.67 11.61 3.11
N ASP A 855 -5.43 12.73 3.80
CA ASP A 855 -6.50 13.61 4.29
C ASP A 855 -6.97 14.63 3.23
N LEU A 856 -6.25 14.74 2.11
CA LEU A 856 -6.58 15.67 1.04
C LEU A 856 -7.77 15.15 0.23
N LYS A 857 -8.72 16.04 -0.06
CA LYS A 857 -9.86 15.78 -0.94
C LYS A 857 -10.11 16.95 -1.88
N VAL A 858 -10.77 16.65 -3.00
CA VAL A 858 -11.31 17.66 -3.92
C VAL A 858 -12.74 17.96 -3.48
N ASP A 859 -12.98 19.18 -3.01
CA ASP A 859 -14.34 19.63 -2.67
C ASP A 859 -15.14 19.97 -3.94
N TYR A 860 -16.46 20.14 -3.78
CA TYR A 860 -17.38 20.36 -4.92
C TYR A 860 -17.06 21.61 -5.77
N ASP A 861 -16.33 22.58 -5.20
CA ASP A 861 -15.86 23.77 -5.91
C ASP A 861 -14.57 23.55 -6.72
N GLY A 862 -14.05 22.31 -6.74
CA GLY A 862 -12.83 21.94 -7.47
C GLY A 862 -11.53 22.30 -6.74
N THR A 863 -11.61 22.78 -5.49
CA THR A 863 -10.43 23.09 -4.66
C THR A 863 -9.94 21.85 -3.91
N VAL A 864 -8.62 21.76 -3.69
CA VAL A 864 -8.01 20.73 -2.84
C VAL A 864 -7.78 21.32 -1.46
N ARG A 865 -8.44 20.74 -0.45
CA ARG A 865 -8.39 21.22 0.93
C ARG A 865 -7.87 20.16 1.88
N ASP A 866 -7.18 20.61 2.91
CA ASP A 866 -6.80 19.79 4.05
C ASP A 866 -7.99 19.65 5.03
N PRO A 867 -7.92 18.75 6.03
CA PRO A 867 -9.03 18.53 6.97
C PRO A 867 -9.25 19.71 7.94
N THR A 868 -8.36 20.70 7.96
CA THR A 868 -8.50 21.93 8.76
C THR A 868 -9.12 23.08 7.96
N GLY A 869 -9.48 22.85 6.69
CA GLY A 869 -10.07 23.85 5.81
C GLY A 869 -9.05 24.76 5.13
N ILE A 870 -7.75 24.46 5.22
CA ILE A 870 -6.72 25.20 4.50
C ILE A 870 -6.72 24.73 3.05
N ILE A 871 -6.83 25.70 2.12
CA ILE A 871 -6.74 25.45 0.68
C ILE A 871 -5.27 25.14 0.34
N VAL A 872 -5.04 23.95 -0.21
CA VAL A 872 -3.72 23.50 -0.69
C VAL A 872 -3.55 23.81 -2.17
N GLN A 873 -4.61 23.60 -2.97
CA GLN A 873 -4.69 24.01 -4.37
C GLN A 873 -6.04 24.65 -4.67
N PHE A 874 -6.04 25.76 -5.41
CA PHE A 874 -7.27 26.44 -5.82
C PHE A 874 -8.02 25.71 -6.93
N ARG A 875 -7.32 24.89 -7.72
CA ARG A 875 -7.89 24.02 -8.72
C ARG A 875 -7.08 22.73 -8.73
N TYR A 876 -7.76 21.58 -8.66
CA TYR A 876 -7.10 20.28 -8.68
C TYR A 876 -6.17 20.15 -9.90
N GLY A 877 -4.89 19.84 -9.67
CA GLY A 877 -3.94 19.60 -10.76
C GLY A 877 -3.69 20.77 -11.71
N GLU A 878 -4.00 22.01 -11.29
CA GLU A 878 -4.00 23.24 -12.10
C GLU A 878 -5.09 23.30 -13.19
N ASP A 879 -5.39 22.18 -13.87
CA ASP A 879 -6.32 22.11 -15.00
C ASP A 879 -7.69 21.49 -14.65
N GLY A 880 -7.82 20.81 -13.52
CA GLY A 880 -9.03 20.11 -13.08
C GLY A 880 -9.28 18.77 -13.78
N VAL A 881 -8.29 18.20 -14.48
CA VAL A 881 -8.45 16.93 -15.21
C VAL A 881 -7.83 15.78 -14.42
N ASP A 882 -8.60 14.69 -14.23
CA ASP A 882 -8.09 13.46 -13.63
C ASP A 882 -7.02 12.83 -14.54
N PRO A 883 -5.80 12.54 -14.04
CA PRO A 883 -4.76 11.86 -14.80
C PRO A 883 -5.22 10.56 -15.46
N MET A 884 -6.15 9.83 -14.85
CA MET A 884 -6.73 8.61 -15.44
C MET A 884 -7.53 8.90 -16.72
N LYS A 885 -8.13 10.08 -16.83
CA LYS A 885 -8.95 10.50 -17.99
C LYS A 885 -8.19 11.40 -18.96
N SER A 886 -7.04 11.92 -18.55
CA SER A 886 -6.13 12.67 -19.44
C SER A 886 -5.58 11.80 -20.57
N TRP A 887 -5.13 12.43 -21.65
CA TRP A 887 -4.46 11.76 -22.77
C TRP A 887 -2.94 11.91 -22.65
N GLN A 888 -2.29 10.93 -22.01
CA GLN A 888 -0.84 10.95 -21.73
C GLN A 888 -0.37 12.26 -21.04
N GLY A 889 -1.18 12.79 -20.13
CA GLY A 889 -0.92 14.06 -19.42
C GLY A 889 -1.41 15.32 -20.13
N LYS A 890 -1.92 15.23 -21.37
CA LYS A 890 -2.65 16.33 -22.02
C LYS A 890 -4.10 16.32 -21.54
N THR A 891 -4.67 17.51 -21.36
CA THR A 891 -6.09 17.69 -20.98
C THR A 891 -7.04 17.11 -22.04
N VAL A 892 -6.83 17.47 -23.31
CA VAL A 892 -7.62 17.02 -24.46
C VAL A 892 -6.69 16.84 -25.66
N ASP A 893 -6.85 15.74 -26.40
CA ASP A 893 -6.21 15.57 -27.71
C ASP A 893 -7.05 16.26 -28.80
N ILE A 894 -6.70 17.52 -29.09
CA ILE A 894 -7.40 18.35 -30.07
C ILE A 894 -7.30 17.75 -31.48
N GLU A 895 -6.14 17.23 -31.87
CA GLU A 895 -5.91 16.64 -33.19
C GLU A 895 -6.84 15.45 -33.41
N ARG A 896 -6.91 14.55 -32.42
CA ARG A 896 -7.82 13.40 -32.46
C ARG A 896 -9.28 13.82 -32.60
N VAL A 897 -9.72 14.81 -31.83
CA VAL A 897 -11.10 15.29 -31.84
C VAL A 897 -11.47 15.91 -33.20
N ILE A 898 -10.56 16.69 -33.79
CA ILE A 898 -10.77 17.32 -35.11
C ILE A 898 -10.92 16.24 -36.18
N VAL A 899 -9.95 15.32 -36.27
CA VAL A 899 -9.94 14.25 -37.28
C VAL A 899 -11.22 13.40 -37.17
N ARG A 900 -11.55 12.95 -35.96
CA ARG A 900 -12.75 12.14 -35.72
C ARG A 900 -14.03 12.86 -36.13
N SER A 901 -14.17 14.12 -35.73
CA SER A 901 -15.41 14.88 -35.96
C SER A 901 -15.59 15.25 -37.43
N LEU A 902 -14.51 15.67 -38.11
CA LEU A 902 -14.55 16.00 -39.53
C LEU A 902 -14.93 14.78 -40.39
N ILE A 903 -14.37 13.61 -40.09
CA ILE A 903 -14.66 12.41 -40.87
C ILE A 903 -16.11 11.94 -40.64
N LYS A 904 -16.60 11.96 -39.39
CA LYS A 904 -17.99 11.59 -39.07
C LYS A 904 -19.00 12.56 -39.69
N LEU A 905 -18.75 13.86 -39.63
CA LEU A 905 -19.65 14.87 -40.22
C LEU A 905 -19.78 14.69 -41.73
N ARG A 906 -18.67 14.40 -42.44
CA ARG A 906 -18.71 14.20 -43.89
C ARG A 906 -19.35 12.87 -44.30
N ALA A 907 -19.24 11.83 -43.48
CA ALA A 907 -19.91 10.56 -43.72
C ALA A 907 -21.45 10.69 -43.67
N ASN A 908 -21.99 11.59 -42.84
CA ASN A 908 -23.44 11.84 -42.72
C ASN A 908 -23.99 12.85 -43.75
N SER A 909 -23.12 13.57 -44.47
CA SER A 909 -23.52 14.54 -45.51
C SER A 909 -23.52 13.97 -46.94
N LYS A 910 -23.22 12.68 -47.08
CA LYS A 910 -23.49 11.87 -48.27
C LYS A 910 -24.59 10.87 -47.90
#